data_AF-E9BFY2-F1
#
_entry.id   AF-E9BFY2-F1
#
_cell.length_a   1.000
_cell.length_b   1.000
_cell.length_c   1.000
_cell.angle_alpha   90.00
_cell.angle_beta   90.00
_cell.angle_gamma   90.00
#
_symmetry.space_group_name_H-M   'P 1'
#
loop_
_entity.id
_entity.type
_entity.pdbx_description
1 polymer ?
#
loop_
_entity_poly.entity_id
_entity_poly.type
_entity_poly.pdbx_seq_one_letter_code
_entity_poly.pdbx_strand_id
1 'polypeptide(L)'
;MAEQEAEMVALRQLLAEAQREAQAAGARQRDSGAVVQALRDQMAEQEAEMVALRQLLAEAQREAQTAGARQRGGVIVKVPVGQEEGVRLAGGSAVVVQVDGGAGRRVVIDTLREGPEGKGDPLRWYRDRESVEGAAADDERGVSSTGDDEDRKLAGAVDRGRILSETEELRSALAECREKLTLLEAELMAAKEAVEELRWYDERRDNCVEGKPLRQTYVRRSMEGEEWALVANACEEELIWRLRVDCSRACHVNVDCVRRVEYVLGSLHAEFCVEHNADVEGSELKDRVAEYPFPATWALFRRIVEGHTVPGPMQWAVPSRAEEKLLAEEALARILAQLEEACARQAFTSDWSEQRTELLRAAKLALAEVVAASRRECTDSLERLEELAALLLEARESERELRDRLFAAEEDMYELRRQHDDDRDGLVSAEAEARRSLDLYAARVAAQDEAMRVQVEQIVDLQEEVQALTSVLSDRNADLANAHAQAAALSRQVDETAAAYADTLEKLEKSVEMLDASRTNELVLSQTLYEAEYRCTQLHKAIEMDAAAHRFELVSATAERDRFKEGMEVFRELLPSLLAAAQPQPRKDSGDAGEGVDERSSTSALDAAFSGEGYAVAQGLREVLLHHLGCVEQLRRDKEGLADELDEAEKARGGYMAALEDALRSLVEERELRMRAHESQLQYSEQMMRELTMMRNAEEDEMVDDKADMEVNSNYGLPSTCSSSSPAV
;
A
#
# COMPACT_ATOMS: atom_id res chain seq x y z
N MET A 1 -63.20 35.14 39.42
CA MET A 1 -62.25 34.49 40.34
C MET A 1 -62.23 32.98 40.14
N ALA A 2 -63.32 32.24 40.38
CA ALA A 2 -63.32 30.78 40.21
C ALA A 2 -63.12 30.29 38.75
N GLU A 3 -63.63 31.00 37.74
CA GLU A 3 -63.43 30.63 36.32
C GLU A 3 -62.01 30.91 35.83
N GLN A 4 -61.39 32.01 36.26
CA GLN A 4 -60.01 32.35 35.92
C GLN A 4 -58.99 31.40 36.55
N GLU A 5 -59.29 30.88 37.75
CA GLU A 5 -58.48 29.84 38.39
C GLU A 5 -58.59 28.50 37.65
N ALA A 6 -59.78 28.16 37.12
CA ALA A 6 -59.97 26.96 36.31
C ALA A 6 -59.23 27.04 34.97
N GLU A 7 -59.24 28.20 34.30
CA GLU A 7 -58.50 28.42 33.06
C GLU A 7 -56.97 28.40 33.27
N MET A 8 -56.48 28.96 34.38
CA MET A 8 -55.05 28.89 34.74
C MET A 8 -54.59 27.47 35.06
N VAL A 9 -55.46 26.64 35.65
CA VAL A 9 -55.17 25.22 35.89
C VAL A 9 -55.15 24.44 34.58
N ALA A 10 -56.08 24.73 33.66
CA ALA A 10 -56.10 24.12 32.33
C ALA A 10 -54.85 24.49 31.49
N LEU A 11 -54.42 25.75 31.53
CA LEU A 11 -53.20 26.20 30.84
C LEU A 11 -51.93 25.58 31.43
N ARG A 12 -51.86 25.42 32.75
CA ARG A 12 -50.73 24.71 33.39
C ARG A 12 -50.71 23.22 33.04
N GLN A 13 -51.87 22.60 32.88
CA GLN A 13 -51.97 21.21 32.42
C GLN A 13 -51.51 21.07 30.96
N LEU A 14 -51.97 21.96 30.07
CA LEU A 14 -51.53 21.98 28.66
C LEU A 14 -50.02 22.23 28.51
N LEU A 15 -49.45 23.10 29.34
CA LEU A 15 -48.02 23.40 29.30
C LEU A 15 -47.17 22.24 29.84
N ALA A 16 -47.66 21.52 30.86
CA ALA A 16 -47.03 20.31 31.35
C ALA A 16 -47.14 19.14 30.35
N GLU A 17 -48.23 19.05 29.59
CA GLU A 17 -48.40 18.08 28.50
C GLU A 17 -47.46 18.40 27.33
N ALA A 18 -47.38 19.66 26.90
CA ALA A 18 -46.46 20.09 25.84
C ALA A 18 -44.97 19.87 26.22
N GLN A 19 -44.60 20.08 27.50
CA GLN A 19 -43.24 19.80 27.97
C GLN A 19 -42.92 18.30 28.01
N ARG A 20 -43.89 17.45 28.38
CA ARG A 20 -43.72 15.99 28.33
C ARG A 20 -43.64 15.49 26.89
N GLU A 21 -44.43 16.06 25.97
CA GLU A 21 -44.34 15.72 24.54
C GLU A 21 -43.02 16.18 23.93
N ALA A 22 -42.48 17.34 24.30
CA ALA A 22 -41.17 17.81 23.85
C ALA A 22 -40.02 16.94 24.39
N GLN A 23 -40.10 16.50 25.65
CA GLN A 23 -39.12 15.58 26.24
C GLN A 23 -39.22 14.17 25.64
N ALA A 24 -40.44 13.69 25.37
CA ALA A 24 -40.66 12.42 24.68
C ALA A 24 -40.19 12.48 23.21
N ALA A 25 -40.36 13.63 22.53
CA ALA A 25 -39.84 13.86 21.19
C ALA A 25 -38.31 13.87 21.18
N GLY A 26 -37.66 14.57 22.12
CA GLY A 26 -36.20 14.57 22.25
C GLY A 26 -35.61 13.20 22.61
N ALA A 27 -36.32 12.38 23.40
CA ALA A 27 -35.94 10.99 23.66
C ALA A 27 -36.09 10.11 22.41
N ARG A 28 -37.23 10.19 21.70
CA ARG A 28 -37.45 9.52 20.41
C ARG A 28 -36.43 9.93 19.33
N GLN A 29 -35.91 11.17 19.38
CA GLN A 29 -34.93 11.72 18.44
C GLN A 29 -33.49 11.26 18.73
N ARG A 30 -33.16 10.96 19.99
CA ARG A 30 -31.89 10.31 20.37
C ARG A 30 -31.93 8.81 20.06
N ASP A 31 -33.06 8.18 20.33
CA ASP A 31 -33.30 6.77 19.99
C ASP A 31 -33.29 6.57 18.47
N SER A 32 -33.88 7.49 17.68
CA SER A 32 -33.84 7.41 16.21
C SER A 32 -32.43 7.58 15.64
N GLY A 33 -31.60 8.46 16.22
CA GLY A 33 -30.20 8.62 15.81
C GLY A 33 -29.33 7.38 16.11
N ALA A 34 -29.54 6.76 17.26
CA ALA A 34 -28.88 5.49 17.61
C ALA A 34 -29.37 4.33 16.73
N VAL A 35 -30.67 4.29 16.43
CA VAL A 35 -31.26 3.30 15.50
C VAL A 35 -30.73 3.49 14.08
N VAL A 36 -30.57 4.72 13.59
CA VAL A 36 -29.99 5.00 12.26
C VAL A 36 -28.53 4.56 12.19
N GLN A 37 -27.74 4.78 13.24
CA GLN A 37 -26.35 4.33 13.26
C GLN A 37 -26.26 2.80 13.37
N ALA A 38 -27.10 2.17 14.20
CA ALA A 38 -27.19 0.72 14.30
C ALA A 38 -27.64 0.08 12.97
N LEU A 39 -28.56 0.70 12.24
CA LEU A 39 -28.97 0.24 10.91
C LEU A 39 -27.86 0.42 9.87
N ARG A 40 -27.04 1.47 9.96
CA ARG A 40 -25.85 1.65 9.09
C ARG A 40 -24.79 0.59 9.36
N ASP A 41 -24.55 0.30 10.62
CA ASP A 41 -23.58 -0.71 11.04
C ASP A 41 -24.08 -2.11 10.63
N GLN A 42 -25.39 -2.39 10.78
CA GLN A 42 -26.02 -3.60 10.25
C GLN A 42 -25.95 -3.70 8.72
N MET A 43 -26.17 -2.61 7.98
CA MET A 43 -26.00 -2.63 6.51
C MET A 43 -24.54 -2.88 6.12
N ALA A 44 -23.57 -2.31 6.84
CA ALA A 44 -22.14 -2.55 6.57
C ALA A 44 -21.74 -4.01 6.84
N GLU A 45 -22.28 -4.60 7.92
CA GLU A 45 -22.11 -6.03 8.23
C GLU A 45 -22.77 -6.91 7.16
N GLN A 46 -24.01 -6.62 6.78
CA GLN A 46 -24.72 -7.36 5.72
C GLN A 46 -24.04 -7.22 4.34
N GLU A 47 -23.51 -6.04 4.00
CA GLU A 47 -22.74 -5.83 2.77
C GLU A 47 -21.43 -6.64 2.79
N ALA A 48 -20.73 -6.70 3.93
CA ALA A 48 -19.53 -7.51 4.10
C ALA A 48 -19.83 -9.01 3.99
N GLU A 49 -20.92 -9.49 4.60
CA GLU A 49 -21.39 -10.87 4.47
C GLU A 49 -21.76 -11.21 3.02
N MET A 50 -22.41 -10.30 2.30
CA MET A 50 -22.74 -10.48 0.88
C MET A 50 -21.49 -10.54 -0.01
N VAL A 51 -20.48 -9.72 0.28
CA VAL A 51 -19.18 -9.77 -0.41
C VAL A 51 -18.46 -11.08 -0.13
N ALA A 52 -18.44 -11.55 1.11
CA ALA A 52 -17.83 -12.83 1.48
C ALA A 52 -18.55 -14.02 0.82
N LEU A 53 -19.89 -14.02 0.80
CA LEU A 53 -20.68 -15.05 0.11
C LEU A 53 -20.48 -15.03 -1.41
N ARG A 54 -20.34 -13.86 -2.03
CA ARG A 54 -20.01 -13.73 -3.46
C ARG A 54 -18.60 -14.23 -3.78
N GLN A 55 -17.63 -13.99 -2.90
CA GLN A 55 -16.28 -14.53 -3.03
C GLN A 55 -16.26 -16.06 -2.91
N LEU A 56 -16.91 -16.62 -1.88
CA LEU A 56 -17.05 -18.07 -1.71
C LEU A 56 -17.79 -18.72 -2.89
N LEU A 57 -18.80 -18.06 -3.45
CA LEU A 57 -19.51 -18.55 -4.63
C LEU A 57 -18.64 -18.52 -5.89
N ALA A 58 -17.79 -17.49 -6.04
CA ALA A 58 -16.83 -17.41 -7.13
C ALA A 58 -15.72 -18.47 -7.01
N GLU A 59 -15.25 -18.76 -5.79
CA GLU A 59 -14.28 -19.82 -5.50
C GLU A 59 -14.88 -21.20 -5.77
N ALA A 60 -16.07 -21.50 -5.25
CA ALA A 60 -16.78 -22.74 -5.52
C ALA A 60 -17.08 -22.94 -7.02
N GLN A 61 -17.36 -21.86 -7.76
CA GLN A 61 -17.51 -21.92 -9.22
C GLN A 61 -16.20 -22.23 -9.95
N ARG A 62 -15.07 -21.68 -9.51
CA ARG A 62 -13.73 -22.00 -10.05
C ARG A 62 -13.34 -23.44 -9.75
N GLU A 63 -13.63 -23.94 -8.55
CA GLU A 63 -13.38 -25.33 -8.18
C GLU A 63 -14.24 -26.31 -8.99
N ALA A 64 -15.53 -25.99 -9.21
CA ALA A 64 -16.39 -26.77 -10.09
C ALA A 64 -15.90 -26.79 -11.56
N GLN A 65 -15.34 -25.67 -12.04
CA GLN A 65 -14.75 -25.59 -13.39
C GLN A 65 -13.46 -26.39 -13.53
N THR A 66 -12.59 -26.37 -12.52
CA THR A 66 -11.33 -27.16 -12.51
C THR A 66 -11.58 -28.66 -12.34
N ALA A 67 -12.60 -29.05 -11.57
CA ALA A 67 -13.07 -30.44 -11.50
C ALA A 67 -13.62 -30.94 -12.84
N GLY A 68 -14.35 -30.10 -13.58
CA GLY A 68 -14.80 -30.38 -14.95
C GLY A 68 -13.65 -30.51 -15.97
N ALA A 69 -12.54 -29.79 -15.77
CA ALA A 69 -11.35 -29.90 -16.61
C ALA A 69 -10.56 -31.21 -16.35
N ARG A 70 -10.48 -31.67 -15.10
CA ARG A 70 -9.87 -32.97 -14.76
C ARG A 70 -10.62 -34.17 -15.37
N GLN A 71 -11.93 -34.06 -15.54
CA GLN A 71 -12.74 -35.07 -16.24
C GLN A 71 -12.39 -35.24 -17.74
N ARG A 72 -11.77 -34.23 -18.38
CA ARG A 72 -11.41 -34.26 -19.81
C ARG A 72 -9.95 -34.68 -20.08
N GLY A 73 -9.10 -34.79 -19.05
CA GLY A 73 -7.66 -35.07 -19.19
C GLY A 73 -7.26 -36.55 -19.18
N GLY A 74 -8.21 -37.48 -19.26
CA GLY A 74 -7.94 -38.92 -19.07
C GLY A 74 -7.81 -39.73 -20.37
N VAL A 75 -6.81 -39.46 -21.22
CA VAL A 75 -6.28 -40.45 -22.19
C VAL A 75 -4.81 -40.12 -22.50
N ILE A 76 -3.87 -40.81 -21.86
CA ILE A 76 -2.54 -41.06 -22.43
C ILE A 76 -2.26 -42.55 -22.27
N VAL A 77 -2.29 -43.24 -23.40
CA VAL A 77 -1.89 -44.64 -23.56
C VAL A 77 -0.36 -44.66 -23.71
N LYS A 78 0.34 -45.42 -22.85
CA LYS A 78 1.69 -45.92 -23.16
C LYS A 78 1.70 -47.45 -23.02
N VAL A 79 1.99 -48.09 -24.15
CA VAL A 79 2.14 -49.53 -24.37
C VAL A 79 3.50 -50.00 -23.82
N PRO A 80 3.62 -51.15 -23.14
CA PRO A 80 4.90 -51.80 -22.89
C PRO A 80 5.08 -53.03 -23.81
N VAL A 81 6.27 -53.19 -24.38
CA VAL A 81 6.76 -54.46 -24.97
C VAL A 81 8.25 -54.60 -24.61
N GLY A 82 8.59 -55.60 -23.80
CA GLY A 82 9.88 -56.32 -23.88
C GLY A 82 9.71 -57.51 -24.84
N GLN A 83 10.71 -58.28 -25.28
CA GLN A 83 12.09 -58.53 -24.87
C GLN A 83 12.69 -59.48 -25.97
N GLU A 84 13.93 -59.94 -25.76
CA GLU A 84 14.70 -61.01 -26.46
C GLU A 84 15.74 -60.48 -27.47
N GLU A 85 17.00 -60.90 -27.53
CA GLU A 85 17.84 -61.87 -26.80
C GLU A 85 19.29 -61.62 -27.28
N GLY A 86 20.34 -62.03 -26.53
CA GLY A 86 21.62 -62.39 -27.16
C GLY A 86 22.94 -61.76 -26.69
N VAL A 87 23.50 -62.28 -25.60
CA VAL A 87 24.89 -62.80 -25.51
C VAL A 87 26.12 -61.83 -25.60
N ARG A 88 26.78 -61.71 -24.43
CA ARG A 88 28.23 -61.66 -24.11
C ARG A 88 29.09 -60.37 -24.27
N LEU A 89 29.68 -60.03 -23.11
CA LEU A 89 31.06 -59.55 -22.82
C LEU A 89 31.41 -58.14 -23.35
N ALA A 90 32.06 -57.21 -22.63
CA ALA A 90 33.11 -57.32 -21.63
C ALA A 90 33.29 -56.00 -20.86
N GLY A 91 33.72 -56.07 -19.59
CA GLY A 91 34.42 -55.02 -18.80
C GLY A 91 33.58 -53.79 -18.40
N GLY A 92 33.60 -53.24 -17.19
CA GLY A 92 34.36 -53.47 -15.97
C GLY A 92 33.60 -52.77 -14.82
N SER A 93 33.78 -53.33 -13.63
CA SER A 93 33.05 -53.05 -12.39
C SER A 93 33.26 -51.64 -11.82
N ALA A 94 32.21 -51.08 -11.21
CA ALA A 94 32.33 -50.33 -9.97
C ALA A 94 31.13 -50.67 -9.06
N VAL A 95 31.40 -51.57 -8.12
CA VAL A 95 30.53 -51.93 -7.00
C VAL A 95 30.81 -50.95 -5.86
N VAL A 96 29.78 -50.28 -5.34
CA VAL A 96 29.83 -49.63 -4.03
C VAL A 96 29.02 -50.48 -3.06
N VAL A 97 29.72 -51.16 -2.16
CA VAL A 97 29.15 -51.81 -0.97
C VAL A 97 29.15 -50.80 0.15
N GLN A 98 27.96 -50.55 0.71
CA GLN A 98 27.74 -49.84 1.96
C GLN A 98 28.04 -50.79 3.12
N VAL A 99 28.95 -50.41 4.02
CA VAL A 99 29.17 -51.09 5.31
C VAL A 99 29.12 -50.04 6.42
N ASP A 100 28.14 -50.19 7.30
CA ASP A 100 28.08 -49.51 8.60
C ASP A 100 29.18 -50.02 9.53
N GLY A 101 29.85 -49.12 10.24
CA GLY A 101 30.82 -49.48 11.27
C GLY A 101 31.38 -48.27 11.99
N GLY A 102 31.10 -48.16 13.29
CA GLY A 102 31.46 -46.98 14.08
C GLY A 102 32.93 -46.85 14.47
N ALA A 103 33.15 -45.82 15.28
CA ALA A 103 34.37 -45.47 16.03
C ALA A 103 35.48 -44.78 15.23
N GLY A 104 35.75 -43.54 15.63
CA GLY A 104 36.77 -42.69 15.03
C GLY A 104 38.19 -43.22 15.17
N ARG A 105 39.03 -42.77 14.25
CA ARG A 105 40.43 -42.42 14.50
C ARG A 105 40.92 -41.50 13.40
N ARG A 106 41.52 -40.41 13.87
CA ARG A 106 42.41 -39.50 13.16
C ARG A 106 43.65 -40.29 12.70
N VAL A 107 44.02 -40.21 11.43
CA VAL A 107 45.39 -40.42 10.96
C VAL A 107 45.69 -39.37 9.89
N VAL A 108 46.81 -38.68 10.12
CA VAL A 108 47.44 -37.58 9.39
C VAL A 108 48.39 -38.14 8.32
N ILE A 109 48.67 -37.38 7.27
CA ILE A 109 49.95 -37.16 6.54
C ILE A 109 49.58 -36.27 5.32
N ASP A 110 49.79 -34.95 5.35
CA ASP A 110 51.03 -34.16 5.18
C ASP A 110 51.41 -33.94 3.71
N THR A 111 51.25 -32.69 3.24
CA THR A 111 52.23 -32.03 2.36
C THR A 111 52.29 -30.52 2.65
N LEU A 112 53.38 -30.14 3.31
CA LEU A 112 54.10 -28.87 3.34
C LEU A 112 53.67 -27.76 2.36
N ARG A 113 53.41 -26.56 2.90
CA ARG A 113 54.03 -25.32 2.39
C ARG A 113 54.13 -24.24 3.47
N GLU A 114 55.26 -23.56 3.45
CA GLU A 114 55.81 -22.66 4.46
C GLU A 114 54.97 -21.39 4.69
N GLY A 115 54.99 -20.88 5.93
CA GLY A 115 54.53 -19.52 6.25
C GLY A 115 55.53 -18.44 5.80
N PRO A 116 55.23 -17.16 6.05
CA PRO A 116 55.63 -16.64 7.36
C PRO A 116 54.60 -15.76 8.08
N GLU A 117 54.59 -15.95 9.40
CA GLU A 117 54.51 -14.97 10.48
C GLU A 117 53.46 -13.84 10.44
N GLY A 118 52.57 -13.83 11.45
CA GLY A 118 51.73 -12.66 11.65
C GLY A 118 50.74 -12.62 12.82
N LYS A 119 51.09 -13.15 14.00
CA LYS A 119 50.55 -12.76 15.35
C LYS A 119 49.03 -12.89 15.60
N GLY A 120 48.71 -13.67 16.65
CA GLY A 120 47.79 -13.20 17.69
C GLY A 120 46.40 -13.86 17.76
N ASP A 121 46.36 -15.07 18.29
CA ASP A 121 45.33 -15.65 19.18
C ASP A 121 44.72 -14.64 20.20
N PRO A 122 43.67 -14.99 21.00
CA PRO A 122 42.63 -16.04 20.85
C PRO A 122 41.23 -15.61 21.40
N LEU A 123 40.30 -16.58 21.54
CA LEU A 123 39.13 -16.64 22.47
C LEU A 123 37.82 -16.01 21.91
N ARG A 124 36.60 -16.57 22.04
CA ARG A 124 36.11 -17.70 22.85
C ARG A 124 34.58 -17.88 22.65
N TRP A 125 34.14 -19.14 22.71
CA TRP A 125 32.80 -19.69 23.05
C TRP A 125 31.59 -19.35 22.15
N TYR A 126 30.46 -20.08 22.13
CA TYR A 126 29.90 -21.16 22.96
C TYR A 126 29.09 -22.12 22.06
N ARG A 127 28.97 -23.38 22.50
CA ARG A 127 27.99 -24.36 22.04
C ARG A 127 27.01 -24.60 23.18
N ASP A 128 25.72 -24.49 22.90
CA ASP A 128 24.56 -25.12 23.55
C ASP A 128 23.51 -25.23 22.43
N ARG A 129 23.04 -26.39 21.95
CA ARG A 129 22.36 -27.57 22.54
C ARG A 129 20.95 -27.25 23.05
N GLU A 130 19.95 -27.65 22.25
CA GLU A 130 18.69 -28.36 22.60
C GLU A 130 17.68 -28.16 21.44
N SER A 131 17.38 -29.17 20.63
CA SER A 131 16.40 -30.26 20.83
C SER A 131 14.94 -29.78 20.74
N VAL A 132 14.23 -30.09 19.63
CA VAL A 132 12.89 -30.71 19.59
C VAL A 132 12.67 -31.30 18.18
N GLU A 133 12.80 -32.61 18.04
CA GLU A 133 12.15 -33.40 16.97
C GLU A 133 10.96 -34.13 17.58
N GLY A 134 9.79 -33.98 16.95
CA GLY A 134 8.62 -34.83 17.17
C GLY A 134 8.50 -35.84 16.04
N ALA A 135 8.59 -37.12 16.39
CA ALA A 135 8.46 -38.25 15.50
C ALA A 135 6.99 -38.55 15.14
N ALA A 136 6.75 -39.11 13.96
CA ALA A 136 5.87 -40.25 13.74
C ALA A 136 6.13 -40.87 12.36
N ALA A 137 6.59 -42.13 12.38
CA ALA A 137 6.64 -43.02 11.23
C ALA A 137 5.23 -43.52 10.88
N ASP A 138 5.03 -43.95 9.63
CA ASP A 138 4.55 -45.30 9.35
C ASP A 138 4.86 -45.67 7.89
N ASP A 139 5.41 -46.87 7.76
CA ASP A 139 6.00 -47.49 6.58
C ASP A 139 5.18 -48.76 6.35
N GLU A 140 4.44 -48.88 5.24
CA GLU A 140 3.96 -50.20 4.80
C GLU A 140 4.17 -50.43 3.31
N ARG A 141 4.66 -51.64 3.07
CA ARG A 141 5.31 -52.19 1.90
C ARG A 141 4.27 -52.99 1.10
N GLY A 142 4.02 -52.61 -0.15
CA GLY A 142 3.12 -53.34 -1.05
C GLY A 142 3.89 -54.24 -2.02
N VAL A 143 3.91 -55.54 -1.72
CA VAL A 143 4.38 -56.64 -2.57
C VAL A 143 3.41 -56.88 -3.72
N SER A 144 3.95 -57.28 -4.88
CA SER A 144 3.24 -57.70 -6.08
C SER A 144 2.40 -58.96 -5.87
N SER A 145 1.13 -58.94 -6.30
CA SER A 145 0.45 -60.15 -6.74
C SER A 145 -0.56 -59.83 -7.84
N THR A 146 -0.40 -60.56 -8.94
CA THR A 146 -1.28 -60.69 -10.10
C THR A 146 -2.67 -61.20 -9.73
N GLY A 147 -3.70 -60.51 -10.19
CA GLY A 147 -5.11 -60.89 -10.09
C GLY A 147 -5.99 -59.64 -10.14
N ASP A 148 -7.19 -59.75 -10.71
CA ASP A 148 -8.30 -58.80 -10.53
C ASP A 148 -8.41 -57.63 -11.53
N ASP A 149 -8.62 -57.98 -12.80
CA ASP A 149 -9.08 -57.04 -13.84
C ASP A 149 -10.63 -56.88 -13.91
N GLU A 150 -11.41 -57.49 -13.01
CA GLU A 150 -12.87 -57.30 -12.95
C GLU A 150 -13.34 -56.44 -11.75
N ASP A 151 -12.59 -56.36 -10.64
CA ASP A 151 -12.96 -55.52 -9.48
C ASP A 151 -12.66 -54.02 -9.68
N ARG A 152 -11.75 -53.65 -10.60
CA ARG A 152 -11.49 -52.25 -10.97
C ARG A 152 -12.68 -51.57 -11.66
N LYS A 153 -13.56 -52.32 -12.34
CA LYS A 153 -14.76 -51.74 -12.97
C LYS A 153 -15.86 -51.39 -11.97
N LEU A 154 -15.96 -52.16 -10.88
CA LEU A 154 -16.92 -51.91 -9.79
C LEU A 154 -16.43 -50.82 -8.84
N ALA A 155 -15.13 -50.79 -8.49
CA ALA A 155 -14.53 -49.70 -7.71
C ALA A 155 -14.65 -48.33 -8.41
N GLY A 156 -14.39 -48.27 -9.72
CA GLY A 156 -14.58 -47.05 -10.51
C GLY A 156 -16.05 -46.63 -10.72
N ALA A 157 -17.01 -47.54 -10.54
CA ALA A 157 -18.44 -47.21 -10.58
C ALA A 157 -18.94 -46.66 -9.23
N VAL A 158 -18.43 -47.18 -8.12
CA VAL A 158 -18.70 -46.67 -6.76
C VAL A 158 -18.07 -45.28 -6.56
N ASP A 159 -16.83 -45.08 -7.03
CA ASP A 159 -16.18 -43.75 -7.00
C ASP A 159 -16.89 -42.73 -7.89
N ARG A 160 -17.38 -43.14 -9.08
CA ARG A 160 -18.22 -42.26 -9.90
C ARG A 160 -19.55 -41.90 -9.22
N GLY A 161 -20.18 -42.85 -8.53
CA GLY A 161 -21.41 -42.59 -7.76
C GLY A 161 -21.19 -41.61 -6.61
N ARG A 162 -20.07 -41.76 -5.89
CA ARG A 162 -19.68 -40.87 -4.79
C ARG A 162 -19.32 -39.46 -5.27
N ILE A 163 -18.60 -39.35 -6.39
CA ILE A 163 -18.30 -38.06 -7.01
C ILE A 163 -19.58 -37.38 -7.50
N LEU A 164 -20.54 -38.14 -8.04
CA LEU A 164 -21.83 -37.59 -8.47
C LEU A 164 -22.68 -37.09 -7.29
N SER A 165 -22.74 -37.82 -6.17
CA SER A 165 -23.44 -37.36 -4.95
C SER A 165 -22.78 -36.12 -4.35
N GLU A 166 -21.44 -36.10 -4.25
CA GLU A 166 -20.68 -34.94 -3.77
C GLU A 166 -20.91 -33.72 -4.69
N THR A 167 -21.01 -33.90 -6.02
CA THR A 167 -21.34 -32.78 -6.94
C THR A 167 -22.80 -32.32 -6.86
N GLU A 168 -23.71 -33.15 -6.38
CA GLU A 168 -25.13 -32.84 -6.23
C GLU A 168 -25.38 -32.11 -4.91
N GLU A 169 -24.69 -32.52 -3.84
CA GLU A 169 -24.61 -31.80 -2.56
C GLU A 169 -23.96 -30.42 -2.71
N LEU A 170 -22.89 -30.30 -3.50
CA LEU A 170 -22.31 -28.99 -3.83
C LEU A 170 -23.26 -28.12 -4.66
N ARG A 171 -24.07 -28.73 -5.55
CA ARG A 171 -25.08 -28.00 -6.33
C ARG A 171 -26.25 -27.53 -5.47
N SER A 172 -26.72 -28.32 -4.51
CA SER A 172 -27.76 -27.89 -3.56
C SER A 172 -27.24 -26.81 -2.63
N ALA A 173 -26.01 -26.93 -2.10
CA ALA A 173 -25.38 -25.90 -1.28
C ALA A 173 -25.20 -24.58 -2.06
N LEU A 174 -24.82 -24.65 -3.35
CA LEU A 174 -24.76 -23.47 -4.22
C LEU A 174 -26.14 -22.84 -4.48
N ALA A 175 -27.21 -23.63 -4.59
CA ALA A 175 -28.57 -23.13 -4.75
C ALA A 175 -29.04 -22.40 -3.48
N GLU A 176 -28.81 -22.98 -2.31
CA GLU A 176 -29.12 -22.36 -1.01
C GLU A 176 -28.35 -21.05 -0.80
N CYS A 177 -27.06 -20.99 -1.18
CA CYS A 177 -26.28 -19.75 -1.13
C CYS A 177 -26.83 -18.68 -2.07
N ARG A 178 -27.34 -19.05 -3.25
CA ARG A 178 -27.97 -18.11 -4.19
C ARG A 178 -29.28 -17.55 -3.66
N GLU A 179 -30.13 -18.39 -3.06
CA GLU A 179 -31.38 -17.92 -2.46
C GLU A 179 -31.11 -16.96 -1.29
N LYS A 180 -30.13 -17.26 -0.44
CA LYS A 180 -29.69 -16.36 0.64
C LYS A 180 -29.19 -15.02 0.10
N LEU A 181 -28.41 -15.02 -1.00
CA LEU A 181 -27.98 -13.79 -1.66
C LEU A 181 -29.18 -12.97 -2.16
N THR A 182 -30.17 -13.59 -2.80
CA THR A 182 -31.35 -12.86 -3.28
C THR A 182 -32.20 -12.28 -2.15
N LEU A 183 -32.29 -12.96 -1.01
CA LEU A 183 -32.98 -12.46 0.18
C LEU A 183 -32.24 -11.26 0.80
N LEU A 184 -30.93 -11.37 0.98
CA LEU A 184 -30.10 -10.28 1.49
C LEU A 184 -30.11 -9.07 0.55
N GLU A 185 -30.15 -9.28 -0.76
CA GLU A 185 -30.29 -8.19 -1.74
C GLU A 185 -31.62 -7.46 -1.59
N ALA A 186 -32.72 -8.16 -1.33
CA ALA A 186 -34.03 -7.54 -1.08
C ALA A 186 -34.07 -6.78 0.24
N GLU A 187 -33.48 -7.33 1.31
CA GLU A 187 -33.38 -6.67 2.61
C GLU A 187 -32.51 -5.41 2.56
N LEU A 188 -31.39 -5.46 1.83
CA LEU A 188 -30.52 -4.31 1.59
C LEU A 188 -31.27 -3.18 0.86
N MET A 189 -32.09 -3.53 -0.14
CA MET A 189 -32.89 -2.53 -0.86
C MET A 189 -33.94 -1.88 0.05
N ALA A 190 -34.66 -2.67 0.87
CA ALA A 190 -35.60 -2.14 1.83
C ALA A 190 -34.92 -1.26 2.90
N ALA A 191 -33.73 -1.64 3.35
CA ALA A 191 -32.94 -0.85 4.28
C ALA A 191 -32.44 0.47 3.66
N LYS A 192 -32.05 0.47 2.38
CA LYS A 192 -31.68 1.68 1.64
C LYS A 192 -32.84 2.65 1.51
N GLU A 193 -34.02 2.17 1.15
CA GLU A 193 -35.25 2.98 1.07
C GLU A 193 -35.59 3.60 2.44
N ALA A 194 -35.52 2.82 3.52
CA ALA A 194 -35.75 3.33 4.87
C ALA A 194 -34.72 4.39 5.29
N VAL A 195 -33.45 4.23 4.89
CA VAL A 195 -32.39 5.22 5.15
C VAL A 195 -32.63 6.50 4.35
N GLU A 196 -33.11 6.42 3.11
CA GLU A 196 -33.44 7.60 2.31
C GLU A 196 -34.61 8.39 2.89
N GLU A 197 -35.67 7.71 3.35
CA GLU A 197 -36.78 8.34 4.08
C GLU A 197 -36.30 9.00 5.38
N LEU A 198 -35.43 8.35 6.15
CA LEU A 198 -34.89 8.94 7.38
C LEU A 198 -33.95 10.12 7.10
N ARG A 199 -33.22 10.11 5.97
CA ARG A 199 -32.39 11.24 5.50
C ARG A 199 -33.21 12.47 5.08
N TRP A 200 -34.47 12.30 4.72
CA TRP A 200 -35.37 13.41 4.42
C TRP A 200 -35.61 14.28 5.66
N TYR A 201 -35.77 13.65 6.83
CA TYR A 201 -36.09 14.30 8.11
C TYR A 201 -34.85 14.63 8.97
N ASP A 202 -33.63 14.41 8.49
CA ASP A 202 -32.43 14.62 9.31
C ASP A 202 -32.04 16.11 9.40
N GLU A 203 -32.38 16.74 10.54
CA GLU A 203 -32.06 18.13 10.86
C GLU A 203 -30.55 18.43 10.94
N ARG A 204 -29.70 17.40 11.08
CA ARG A 204 -28.23 17.56 11.09
C ARG A 204 -27.61 17.64 9.71
N ARG A 205 -28.39 17.37 8.66
CA ARG A 205 -27.93 17.51 7.28
C ARG A 205 -27.61 18.98 7.05
N ASP A 206 -26.39 19.29 6.65
CA ASP A 206 -26.03 20.63 6.18
C ASP A 206 -25.90 20.57 4.65
N ASN A 207 -26.79 21.26 3.96
CA ASN A 207 -26.83 21.33 2.51
C ASN A 207 -25.91 22.44 1.98
N CYS A 208 -25.01 23.02 2.79
CA CYS A 208 -24.04 24.02 2.33
C CYS A 208 -22.59 23.77 2.79
N VAL A 209 -22.21 22.50 3.03
CA VAL A 209 -20.84 22.10 3.42
C VAL A 209 -19.78 22.59 2.44
N GLU A 210 -18.73 23.22 2.98
CA GLU A 210 -17.57 23.70 2.23
C GLU A 210 -16.85 22.57 1.48
N GLY A 211 -16.47 22.82 0.22
CA GLY A 211 -15.77 21.86 -0.63
C GLY A 211 -16.65 21.11 -1.65
N LYS A 212 -17.98 21.23 -1.56
CA LYS A 212 -18.92 20.73 -2.58
C LYS A 212 -19.31 21.84 -3.58
N PRO A 213 -19.61 21.49 -4.85
CA PRO A 213 -20.06 22.49 -5.82
C PRO A 213 -21.41 23.08 -5.39
N LEU A 214 -21.48 24.41 -5.32
CA LEU A 214 -22.67 25.14 -4.90
C LEU A 214 -23.56 25.49 -6.10
N ARG A 215 -24.87 25.51 -5.85
CA ARG A 215 -25.94 25.89 -6.77
C ARG A 215 -26.88 26.88 -6.08
N GLN A 216 -27.40 27.82 -6.85
CA GLN A 216 -28.43 28.76 -6.39
C GLN A 216 -29.82 28.28 -6.85
N THR A 217 -30.77 28.24 -5.91
CA THR A 217 -32.17 27.93 -6.19
C THR A 217 -33.07 29.01 -5.61
N TYR A 218 -34.02 29.48 -6.42
CA TYR A 218 -35.05 30.43 -6.00
C TYR A 218 -36.27 29.69 -5.46
N VAL A 219 -36.67 30.04 -4.24
CA VAL A 219 -37.79 29.41 -3.52
C VAL A 219 -38.76 30.49 -3.06
N ARG A 220 -40.07 30.19 -3.04
CA ARG A 220 -41.13 31.14 -2.66
C ARG A 220 -42.00 30.56 -1.55
N ARG A 221 -42.37 31.39 -0.58
CA ARG A 221 -43.34 31.07 0.48
C ARG A 221 -44.44 32.14 0.54
N SER A 222 -45.70 31.71 0.51
CA SER A 222 -46.85 32.55 0.81
C SER A 222 -47.32 32.31 2.24
N MET A 223 -47.50 33.36 3.02
CA MET A 223 -48.10 33.32 4.35
C MET A 223 -49.45 34.03 4.35
N GLU A 224 -50.41 33.46 5.08
CA GLU A 224 -51.76 33.99 5.20
C GLU A 224 -51.82 35.14 6.23
N GLY A 225 -52.75 36.09 6.05
CA GLY A 225 -52.95 37.23 6.94
C GLY A 225 -52.79 38.58 6.24
N GLU A 226 -53.62 39.57 6.61
CA GLU A 226 -53.55 40.93 6.04
C GLU A 226 -52.69 41.88 6.90
N GLU A 227 -52.40 41.48 8.15
CA GLU A 227 -51.73 42.32 9.15
C GLU A 227 -50.19 42.28 9.07
N TRP A 228 -49.63 41.56 8.09
CA TRP A 228 -48.18 41.57 7.83
C TRP A 228 -47.65 42.97 7.48
N ALA A 229 -48.51 43.84 6.95
CA ALA A 229 -48.18 45.25 6.75
C ALA A 229 -47.86 45.97 8.07
N LEU A 230 -48.51 45.61 9.18
CA LEU A 230 -48.19 46.17 10.51
C LEU A 230 -46.83 45.67 11.01
N VAL A 231 -46.55 44.38 10.82
CA VAL A 231 -45.28 43.75 11.19
C VAL A 231 -44.11 44.34 10.42
N ALA A 232 -44.24 44.49 9.10
CA ALA A 232 -43.22 45.10 8.25
C ALA A 232 -42.98 46.57 8.62
N ASN A 233 -44.05 47.34 8.86
CA ASN A 233 -43.91 48.75 9.27
C ASN A 233 -43.29 48.91 10.68
N ALA A 234 -43.55 47.97 11.60
CA ALA A 234 -43.02 48.04 12.96
C ALA A 234 -41.56 47.57 13.07
N CYS A 235 -41.18 46.52 12.34
CA CYS A 235 -39.84 45.94 12.39
C CYS A 235 -39.50 45.12 11.14
N GLU A 236 -39.28 45.80 10.02
CA GLU A 236 -38.85 45.20 8.75
C GLU A 236 -37.57 44.35 8.87
N GLU A 237 -36.54 44.87 9.53
CA GLU A 237 -35.26 44.15 9.71
C GLU A 237 -35.42 42.84 10.51
N GLU A 238 -36.28 42.86 11.55
CA GLU A 238 -36.56 41.65 12.33
C GLU A 238 -37.40 40.66 11.51
N LEU A 239 -38.33 41.14 10.69
CA LEU A 239 -39.12 40.30 9.78
C LEU A 239 -38.23 39.59 8.75
N ILE A 240 -37.34 40.33 8.09
CA ILE A 240 -36.37 39.78 7.12
C ILE A 240 -35.47 38.74 7.79
N TRP A 241 -34.97 39.04 8.99
CA TRP A 241 -34.14 38.10 9.75
C TRP A 241 -34.90 36.81 10.11
N ARG A 242 -36.14 36.91 10.60
CA ARG A 242 -36.96 35.72 10.96
C ARG A 242 -37.29 34.87 9.74
N LEU A 243 -37.60 35.51 8.61
CA LEU A 243 -37.82 34.83 7.33
C LEU A 243 -36.57 34.08 6.88
N ARG A 244 -35.41 34.70 7.01
CA ARG A 244 -34.12 34.10 6.65
C ARG A 244 -33.76 32.90 7.54
N VAL A 245 -34.00 33.00 8.85
CA VAL A 245 -33.77 31.90 9.81
C VAL A 245 -34.72 30.73 9.58
N ASP A 246 -36.00 30.99 9.32
CA ASP A 246 -36.96 29.92 9.04
C ASP A 246 -36.69 29.26 7.67
N CYS A 247 -36.32 30.04 6.64
CA CYS A 247 -35.92 29.51 5.35
C CYS A 247 -34.64 28.67 5.44
N SER A 248 -33.66 29.09 6.24
CA SER A 248 -32.42 28.33 6.42
C SER A 248 -32.67 26.99 7.10
N ARG A 249 -33.59 26.95 8.08
CA ARG A 249 -34.02 25.72 8.76
C ARG A 249 -34.79 24.79 7.81
N ALA A 250 -35.72 25.33 7.02
CA ALA A 250 -36.45 24.54 6.02
C ALA A 250 -35.52 23.92 4.97
N CYS A 251 -34.50 24.66 4.52
CA CYS A 251 -33.55 24.22 3.51
C CYS A 251 -32.37 23.42 4.08
N HIS A 252 -32.23 23.36 5.41
CA HIS A 252 -31.09 22.77 6.11
C HIS A 252 -29.75 23.34 5.64
N VAL A 253 -29.68 24.66 5.53
CA VAL A 253 -28.46 25.40 5.18
C VAL A 253 -28.15 26.40 6.28
N ASN A 254 -26.92 26.90 6.29
CA ASN A 254 -26.56 28.03 7.13
C ASN A 254 -27.41 29.27 6.75
N VAL A 255 -27.74 30.10 7.75
CA VAL A 255 -28.48 31.36 7.57
C VAL A 255 -27.77 32.27 6.55
N ASP A 256 -26.44 32.22 6.44
CA ASP A 256 -25.63 32.98 5.48
C ASP A 256 -25.78 32.54 4.01
N CYS A 257 -26.27 31.32 3.78
CA CYS A 257 -26.52 30.78 2.45
C CYS A 257 -27.89 31.17 1.89
N VAL A 258 -28.77 31.75 2.71
CA VAL A 258 -30.03 32.34 2.26
C VAL A 258 -29.79 33.81 1.92
N ARG A 259 -29.69 34.12 0.62
CA ARG A 259 -29.43 35.45 0.06
C ARG A 259 -30.72 36.03 -0.54
N ARG A 260 -30.83 37.36 -0.53
CA ARG A 260 -31.94 38.14 -1.11
C ARG A 260 -33.33 37.65 -0.66
N VAL A 261 -33.80 38.21 0.45
CA VAL A 261 -35.20 38.05 0.89
C VAL A 261 -36.00 39.22 0.32
N GLU A 262 -36.77 38.96 -0.72
CA GLU A 262 -37.69 39.94 -1.30
C GLU A 262 -39.11 39.55 -0.90
N TYR A 263 -39.93 40.51 -0.48
CA TYR A 263 -41.31 40.22 -0.12
C TYR A 263 -42.28 41.28 -0.63
N VAL A 264 -43.50 40.84 -0.96
CA VAL A 264 -44.59 41.72 -1.39
C VAL A 264 -45.64 41.80 -0.28
N LEU A 265 -45.99 43.03 0.11
CA LEU A 265 -46.99 43.32 1.14
C LEU A 265 -48.42 42.98 0.66
N GLY A 266 -49.16 42.25 1.49
CA GLY A 266 -50.43 41.58 1.19
C GLY A 266 -50.56 40.35 2.11
N SER A 267 -51.14 39.24 1.65
CA SER A 267 -50.67 37.94 2.15
C SER A 267 -49.17 37.89 1.88
N LEU A 268 -48.34 37.73 2.90
CA LEU A 268 -46.90 37.97 2.79
C LEU A 268 -46.27 36.91 1.87
N HIS A 269 -45.87 37.32 0.67
CA HIS A 269 -45.18 36.47 -0.30
C HIS A 269 -43.70 36.77 -0.24
N ALA A 270 -42.91 35.85 0.31
CA ALA A 270 -41.46 35.96 0.40
C ALA A 270 -40.79 35.09 -0.67
N GLU A 271 -39.80 35.66 -1.36
CA GLU A 271 -38.89 34.99 -2.29
C GLU A 271 -37.49 34.96 -1.70
N PHE A 272 -36.83 33.81 -1.83
CA PHE A 272 -35.52 33.53 -1.27
C PHE A 272 -34.59 33.01 -2.37
N CYS A 273 -33.33 33.44 -2.38
CA CYS A 273 -32.27 32.77 -3.13
C CYS A 273 -31.42 31.93 -2.17
N VAL A 274 -31.45 30.62 -2.31
CA VAL A 274 -30.74 29.69 -1.43
C VAL A 274 -29.53 29.13 -2.16
N GLU A 275 -28.35 29.29 -1.57
CA GLU A 275 -27.12 28.61 -1.97
C GLU A 275 -27.04 27.26 -1.26
N HIS A 276 -26.90 26.19 -2.04
CA HIS A 276 -26.84 24.83 -1.52
C HIS A 276 -25.94 23.95 -2.39
N ASN A 277 -25.54 22.81 -1.87
CA ASN A 277 -24.75 21.81 -2.58
C ASN A 277 -25.53 21.27 -3.79
N ALA A 278 -24.82 21.00 -4.88
CA ALA A 278 -25.41 20.57 -6.15
C ALA A 278 -26.03 19.15 -6.13
N ASP A 279 -25.81 18.40 -5.05
CA ASP A 279 -26.39 17.08 -4.79
C ASP A 279 -27.87 17.16 -4.35
N VAL A 280 -28.34 18.34 -3.96
CA VAL A 280 -29.75 18.60 -3.62
C VAL A 280 -30.48 19.15 -4.83
N GLU A 281 -31.63 18.56 -5.17
CA GLU A 281 -32.45 19.10 -6.25
C GLU A 281 -33.19 20.37 -5.81
N GLY A 282 -33.31 21.34 -6.72
CA GLY A 282 -34.05 22.56 -6.43
C GLY A 282 -35.57 22.35 -6.22
N SER A 283 -36.12 21.24 -6.70
CA SER A 283 -37.50 20.77 -6.42
C SER A 283 -37.67 20.41 -4.94
N GLU A 284 -36.75 19.61 -4.41
CA GLU A 284 -36.74 19.18 -3.01
C GLU A 284 -36.72 20.39 -2.05
N LEU A 285 -35.93 21.43 -2.33
CA LEU A 285 -35.93 22.64 -1.50
C LEU A 285 -37.27 23.41 -1.55
N LYS A 286 -37.96 23.40 -2.70
CA LYS A 286 -39.28 24.04 -2.81
C LYS A 286 -40.32 23.30 -1.99
N ASP A 287 -40.29 21.98 -2.00
CA ASP A 287 -41.22 21.14 -1.24
C ASP A 287 -40.99 21.32 0.27
N ARG A 288 -39.72 21.30 0.71
CA ARG A 288 -39.35 21.56 2.11
C ARG A 288 -39.81 22.93 2.62
N VAL A 289 -39.63 23.99 1.83
CA VAL A 289 -40.09 25.34 2.19
C VAL A 289 -41.62 25.44 2.16
N ALA A 290 -42.30 24.68 1.31
CA ALA A 290 -43.76 24.62 1.27
C ALA A 290 -44.35 23.89 2.50
N GLU A 291 -43.69 22.84 2.99
CA GLU A 291 -44.13 22.06 4.15
C GLU A 291 -43.75 22.71 5.49
N TYR A 292 -42.66 23.48 5.53
CA TYR A 292 -42.15 24.04 6.77
C TYR A 292 -43.09 25.10 7.40
N PRO A 293 -43.31 25.09 8.73
CA PRO A 293 -44.32 25.92 9.39
C PRO A 293 -43.89 27.37 9.69
N PHE A 294 -42.63 27.78 9.46
CA PHE A 294 -42.12 29.15 9.72
C PHE A 294 -42.39 29.70 11.14
N PRO A 295 -42.02 28.96 12.21
CA PRO A 295 -42.42 29.28 13.58
C PRO A 295 -41.85 30.61 14.10
N ALA A 296 -40.65 31.01 13.69
CA ALA A 296 -40.03 32.25 14.15
C ALA A 296 -40.69 33.49 13.54
N THR A 297 -41.09 33.38 12.28
CA THR A 297 -41.81 34.42 11.53
C THR A 297 -43.22 34.61 12.10
N TRP A 298 -43.94 33.51 12.38
CA TRP A 298 -45.26 33.55 13.02
C TRP A 298 -45.23 33.99 14.49
N ALA A 299 -44.13 33.74 15.21
CA ALA A 299 -43.96 34.28 16.56
C ALA A 299 -43.80 35.80 16.56
N LEU A 300 -43.09 36.37 15.57
CA LEU A 300 -42.97 37.81 15.40
C LEU A 300 -44.32 38.45 15.07
N PHE A 301 -45.09 37.83 14.17
CA PHE A 301 -46.44 38.24 13.83
C PHE A 301 -47.33 38.34 15.08
N ARG A 302 -47.41 37.26 15.86
CA ARG A 302 -48.17 37.23 17.12
C ARG A 302 -47.71 38.28 18.11
N ARG A 303 -46.39 38.44 18.33
CA ARG A 303 -45.85 39.43 19.27
C ARG A 303 -46.32 40.86 18.96
N ILE A 304 -46.38 41.23 17.68
CA ILE A 304 -46.70 42.60 17.27
C ILE A 304 -48.21 42.80 17.21
N VAL A 305 -48.92 41.85 16.62
CA VAL A 305 -50.38 41.89 16.49
C VAL A 305 -51.05 41.79 17.87
N GLU A 306 -50.67 40.81 18.69
CA GLU A 306 -51.22 40.61 20.04
C GLU A 306 -50.66 41.63 21.04
N GLY A 307 -49.43 42.12 20.83
CA GLY A 307 -48.85 43.22 21.62
C GLY A 307 -49.51 44.58 21.39
N HIS A 308 -50.28 44.75 20.30
CA HIS A 308 -51.08 45.94 20.05
C HIS A 308 -52.49 45.87 20.68
N THR A 309 -52.88 44.73 21.26
CA THR A 309 -54.14 44.56 22.00
C THR A 309 -53.98 44.65 23.54
N VAL A 310 -53.49 45.81 24.05
CA VAL A 310 -53.53 46.31 25.48
C VAL A 310 -52.66 45.48 26.49
N PRO A 311 -51.92 46.00 27.53
CA PRO A 311 -52.18 47.12 28.50
C PRO A 311 -50.95 48.04 28.80
N GLY A 312 -51.09 49.27 29.35
CA GLY A 312 -51.27 49.61 30.79
C GLY A 312 -49.92 49.78 31.54
N PRO A 313 -49.69 50.81 32.38
CA PRO A 313 -48.35 51.18 32.84
C PRO A 313 -47.69 50.14 33.76
N MET A 314 -46.45 49.78 33.42
CA MET A 314 -45.42 49.07 34.20
C MET A 314 -45.67 48.95 35.71
N GLN A 315 -45.94 47.72 36.17
CA GLN A 315 -45.54 47.25 37.49
C GLN A 315 -44.50 46.14 37.27
N TRP A 316 -43.27 46.40 37.68
CA TRP A 316 -42.25 45.38 37.85
C TRP A 316 -42.73 44.45 38.97
N ALA A 317 -43.18 43.24 38.62
CA ALA A 317 -43.43 42.22 39.61
C ALA A 317 -42.08 41.74 40.14
N VAL A 318 -41.81 41.97 41.42
CA VAL A 318 -40.72 41.28 42.13
C VAL A 318 -41.09 39.80 42.18
N PRO A 319 -40.25 38.89 41.62
CA PRO A 319 -40.53 37.46 41.67
C PRO A 319 -40.66 37.01 43.12
N SER A 320 -41.59 36.11 43.41
CA SER A 320 -41.72 35.61 44.78
C SER A 320 -40.49 34.77 45.16
N ARG A 321 -40.20 34.64 46.45
CA ARG A 321 -39.09 33.81 46.97
C ARG A 321 -39.13 32.34 46.53
N ALA A 322 -40.29 31.86 46.06
CA ALA A 322 -40.43 30.53 45.47
C ALA A 322 -40.01 30.49 43.99
N GLU A 323 -40.23 31.56 43.24
CA GLU A 323 -39.79 31.71 41.85
C GLU A 323 -38.27 31.94 41.77
N GLU A 324 -37.69 32.69 42.71
CA GLU A 324 -36.23 32.82 42.83
C GLU A 324 -35.54 31.48 43.10
N LYS A 325 -36.15 30.61 43.91
CA LYS A 325 -35.62 29.26 44.16
C LYS A 325 -35.72 28.37 42.93
N LEU A 326 -36.84 28.42 42.21
CA LEU A 326 -37.02 27.67 40.98
C LEU A 326 -36.04 28.12 39.88
N LEU A 327 -35.83 29.43 39.73
CA LEU A 327 -34.85 29.99 38.80
C LEU A 327 -33.41 29.62 39.19
N ALA A 328 -33.10 29.57 40.49
CA ALA A 328 -31.79 29.12 40.98
C ALA A 328 -31.57 27.61 40.78
N GLU A 329 -32.61 26.79 40.98
CA GLU A 329 -32.57 25.34 40.72
C GLU A 329 -32.46 25.05 39.21
N GLU A 330 -33.17 25.79 38.35
CA GLU A 330 -33.01 25.72 36.90
C GLU A 330 -31.63 26.20 36.44
N ALA A 331 -31.07 27.24 37.06
CA ALA A 331 -29.72 27.71 36.77
C ALA A 331 -28.66 26.67 37.16
N LEU A 332 -28.82 26.02 38.32
CA LEU A 332 -27.96 24.91 38.75
C LEU A 332 -28.09 23.69 37.81
N ALA A 333 -29.30 23.35 37.38
CA ALA A 333 -29.52 22.27 36.42
C ALA A 333 -28.85 22.54 35.07
N ARG A 334 -28.88 23.80 34.60
CA ARG A 334 -28.17 24.22 33.37
C ARG A 334 -26.66 24.14 33.53
N ILE A 335 -26.12 24.55 34.67
CA ILE A 335 -24.68 24.48 34.95
C ILE A 335 -24.22 23.01 35.02
N LEU A 336 -24.99 22.13 35.66
CA LEU A 336 -24.67 20.70 35.72
C LEU A 336 -24.69 20.05 34.33
N ALA A 337 -25.69 20.36 33.50
CA ALA A 337 -25.75 19.86 32.12
C ALA A 337 -24.55 20.35 31.28
N GLN A 338 -24.12 21.60 31.44
CA GLN A 338 -22.94 22.12 30.76
C GLN A 338 -21.64 21.47 31.23
N LEU A 339 -21.54 21.11 32.51
CA LEU A 339 -20.39 20.38 33.05
C LEU A 339 -20.34 18.94 32.53
N GLU A 340 -21.48 18.25 32.48
CA GLU A 340 -21.57 16.90 31.91
C GLU A 340 -21.19 16.91 30.41
N GLU A 341 -21.65 17.90 29.67
CA GLU A 341 -21.29 18.07 28.26
C GLU A 341 -19.80 18.40 28.07
N ALA A 342 -19.22 19.23 28.93
CA ALA A 342 -17.78 19.50 28.92
C ALA A 342 -16.95 18.25 29.26
N CYS A 343 -17.39 17.46 30.24
CA CYS A 343 -16.75 16.18 30.58
C CYS A 343 -16.86 15.16 29.45
N ALA A 344 -18.02 15.07 28.77
CA ALA A 344 -18.20 14.18 27.61
C ALA A 344 -17.29 14.58 26.43
N ARG A 345 -17.15 15.89 26.15
CA ARG A 345 -16.22 16.40 25.13
C ARG A 345 -14.75 16.15 25.50
N GLN A 346 -14.40 16.24 26.79
CA GLN A 346 -13.06 15.94 27.26
C GLN A 346 -12.73 14.44 27.21
N ALA A 347 -13.69 13.57 27.53
CA ALA A 347 -13.55 12.12 27.37
C ALA A 347 -13.37 11.74 25.90
N PHE A 348 -14.19 12.29 25.00
CA PHE A 348 -14.08 12.04 23.56
C PHE A 348 -12.73 12.48 22.99
N THR A 349 -12.21 13.64 23.39
CA THR A 349 -10.88 14.09 22.93
C THR A 349 -9.74 13.25 23.51
N SER A 350 -9.88 12.76 24.75
CA SER A 350 -8.95 11.81 25.36
C SER A 350 -8.93 10.48 24.61
N ASP A 351 -10.10 9.85 24.41
CA ASP A 351 -10.24 8.57 23.73
C ASP A 351 -9.73 8.66 22.27
N TRP A 352 -10.02 9.76 21.58
CA TRP A 352 -9.49 10.01 20.24
C TRP A 352 -7.96 10.17 20.24
N SER A 353 -7.39 10.84 21.23
CA SER A 353 -5.94 10.98 21.36
C SER A 353 -5.27 9.63 21.63
N GLU A 354 -5.87 8.79 22.48
CA GLU A 354 -5.39 7.43 22.77
C GLU A 354 -5.46 6.55 21.52
N GLN A 355 -6.61 6.52 20.82
CA GLN A 355 -6.76 5.80 19.55
C GLN A 355 -5.75 6.26 18.50
N ARG A 356 -5.49 7.57 18.39
CA ARG A 356 -4.47 8.11 17.49
C ARG A 356 -3.08 7.60 17.84
N THR A 357 -2.73 7.54 19.13
CA THR A 357 -1.44 6.97 19.56
C THR A 357 -1.35 5.47 19.31
N GLU A 358 -2.46 4.75 19.45
CA GLU A 358 -2.59 3.31 19.14
C GLU A 358 -2.31 3.04 17.67
N LEU A 359 -2.96 3.80 16.77
CA LEU A 359 -2.79 3.71 15.33
C LEU A 359 -1.37 4.08 14.90
N LEU A 360 -0.78 5.14 15.48
CA LEU A 360 0.61 5.51 15.20
C LEU A 360 1.59 4.42 15.67
N ARG A 361 1.30 3.74 16.78
CA ARG A 361 2.12 2.63 17.27
C ARG A 361 2.01 1.40 16.37
N ALA A 362 0.79 1.06 15.94
CA ALA A 362 0.53 -0.03 14.99
C ALA A 362 1.22 0.23 13.64
N ALA A 363 1.11 1.45 13.10
CA ALA A 363 1.77 1.85 11.86
C ALA A 363 3.30 1.78 11.97
N LYS A 364 3.87 2.20 13.12
CA LYS A 364 5.32 2.07 13.38
C LYS A 364 5.77 0.61 13.43
N LEU A 365 4.99 -0.28 14.04
CA LEU A 365 5.30 -1.71 14.09
C LEU A 365 5.23 -2.35 12.71
N ALA A 366 4.18 -2.07 11.93
CA ALA A 366 4.05 -2.56 10.56
C ALA A 366 5.20 -2.09 9.66
N LEU A 367 5.62 -0.81 9.78
CA LEU A 367 6.77 -0.30 9.05
C LEU A 367 8.08 -1.01 9.47
N ALA A 368 8.26 -1.28 10.76
CA ALA A 368 9.42 -2.01 11.26
C ALA A 368 9.48 -3.45 10.72
N GLU A 369 8.34 -4.12 10.59
CA GLU A 369 8.26 -5.46 9.98
C GLU A 369 8.64 -5.44 8.50
N VAL A 370 8.14 -4.46 7.74
CA VAL A 370 8.49 -4.30 6.32
C VAL A 370 9.98 -4.02 6.14
N VAL A 371 10.56 -3.15 6.99
CA VAL A 371 12.01 -2.87 6.97
C VAL A 371 12.82 -4.10 7.38
N ALA A 372 12.34 -4.91 8.31
CA ALA A 372 12.99 -6.16 8.68
C ALA A 372 12.92 -7.19 7.54
N ALA A 373 11.80 -7.29 6.83
CA ALA A 373 11.63 -8.15 5.67
C ALA A 373 12.57 -7.74 4.53
N SER A 374 12.63 -6.46 4.17
CA SER A 374 13.54 -5.98 3.13
C SER A 374 15.01 -6.17 3.50
N ARG A 375 15.38 -6.02 4.78
CA ARG A 375 16.73 -6.37 5.26
C ARG A 375 17.05 -7.85 5.07
N ARG A 376 16.10 -8.76 5.31
CA ARG A 376 16.28 -10.19 5.07
C ARG A 376 16.45 -10.50 3.59
N GLU A 377 15.64 -9.88 2.72
CA GLU A 377 15.81 -10.02 1.28
C GLU A 377 17.19 -9.52 0.79
N CYS A 378 17.68 -8.41 1.34
CA CYS A 378 19.03 -7.92 1.08
C CYS A 378 20.12 -8.88 1.57
N THR A 379 19.96 -9.52 2.73
CA THR A 379 20.93 -10.53 3.21
C THR A 379 20.90 -11.79 2.35
N ASP A 380 19.72 -12.28 1.99
CA ASP A 380 19.57 -13.48 1.16
C ASP A 380 20.15 -13.25 -0.25
N SER A 381 19.99 -12.04 -0.80
CA SER A 381 20.59 -11.67 -2.08
C SER A 381 22.11 -11.51 -1.99
N LEU A 382 22.65 -11.01 -0.87
CA LEU A 382 24.10 -10.99 -0.62
C LEU A 382 24.68 -12.41 -0.53
N GLU A 383 24.03 -13.31 0.22
CA GLU A 383 24.46 -14.71 0.34
C GLU A 383 24.50 -15.39 -1.04
N ARG A 384 23.47 -15.19 -1.88
CA ARG A 384 23.46 -15.69 -3.27
C ARG A 384 24.59 -15.11 -4.13
N LEU A 385 24.93 -13.84 -3.95
CA LEU A 385 26.05 -13.23 -4.66
C LEU A 385 27.40 -13.79 -4.20
N GLU A 386 27.55 -14.10 -2.91
CA GLU A 386 28.74 -14.76 -2.37
C GLU A 386 28.89 -16.19 -2.90
N GLU A 387 27.79 -16.95 -2.99
CA GLU A 387 27.75 -18.28 -3.61
C GLU A 387 28.16 -18.23 -5.09
N LEU A 388 27.61 -17.28 -5.86
CA LEU A 388 27.99 -17.08 -7.27
C LEU A 388 29.46 -16.69 -7.42
N ALA A 389 29.99 -15.87 -6.51
CA ALA A 389 31.40 -15.51 -6.50
C ALA A 389 32.32 -16.72 -6.20
N ALA A 390 31.91 -17.59 -5.28
CA ALA A 390 32.63 -18.83 -4.98
C ALA A 390 32.66 -19.77 -6.21
N LEU A 391 31.51 -19.97 -6.87
CA LEU A 391 31.44 -20.78 -8.10
C LEU A 391 32.31 -20.22 -9.23
N LEU A 392 32.40 -18.89 -9.36
CA LEU A 392 33.30 -18.27 -10.34
C LEU A 392 34.78 -18.48 -10.01
N LEU A 393 35.15 -18.53 -8.73
CA LEU A 393 36.52 -18.86 -8.31
C LEU A 393 36.83 -20.32 -8.61
N GLU A 394 35.94 -21.24 -8.26
CA GLU A 394 36.09 -22.67 -8.60
C GLU A 394 36.19 -22.89 -10.11
N ALA A 395 35.38 -22.20 -10.91
CA ALA A 395 35.46 -22.25 -12.37
C ALA A 395 36.83 -21.76 -12.88
N ARG A 396 37.35 -20.65 -12.33
CA ARG A 396 38.69 -20.13 -12.67
C ARG A 396 39.82 -21.07 -12.24
N GLU A 397 39.68 -21.74 -11.11
CA GLU A 397 40.65 -22.75 -10.66
C GLU A 397 40.63 -23.96 -11.59
N SER A 398 39.44 -24.46 -11.96
CA SER A 398 39.31 -25.55 -12.92
C SER A 398 39.87 -25.20 -14.31
N GLU A 399 39.72 -23.95 -14.75
CA GLU A 399 40.31 -23.46 -16.00
C GLU A 399 41.84 -23.44 -15.92
N ARG A 400 42.41 -22.98 -14.81
CA ARG A 400 43.86 -23.01 -14.58
C ARG A 400 44.39 -24.44 -14.60
N GLU A 401 43.72 -25.36 -13.92
CA GLU A 401 44.11 -26.78 -13.95
C GLU A 401 44.05 -27.39 -15.35
N LEU A 402 43.05 -27.01 -16.16
CA LEU A 402 42.95 -27.46 -17.55
C LEU A 402 44.07 -26.87 -18.41
N ARG A 403 44.42 -25.60 -18.20
CA ARG A 403 45.56 -24.96 -18.87
C ARG A 403 46.87 -25.63 -18.50
N ASP A 404 47.10 -25.89 -17.22
CA ASP A 404 48.33 -26.56 -16.75
C ASP A 404 48.44 -27.98 -17.31
N ARG A 405 47.32 -28.72 -17.37
CA ARG A 405 47.27 -30.04 -18.03
C ARG A 405 47.54 -29.95 -19.53
N LEU A 406 47.03 -28.94 -20.21
CA LEU A 406 47.30 -28.71 -21.62
C LEU A 406 48.78 -28.40 -21.85
N PHE A 407 49.37 -27.51 -21.05
CA PHE A 407 50.80 -27.19 -21.11
C PHE A 407 51.66 -28.44 -20.89
N ALA A 408 51.34 -29.28 -19.89
CA ALA A 408 52.06 -30.54 -19.68
C ALA A 408 51.95 -31.50 -20.88
N ALA A 409 50.74 -31.64 -21.45
CA ALA A 409 50.54 -32.47 -22.64
C ALA A 409 51.26 -31.92 -23.88
N GLU A 410 51.36 -30.60 -24.03
CA GLU A 410 52.17 -29.96 -25.07
C GLU A 410 53.66 -30.25 -24.87
N GLU A 411 54.19 -30.12 -23.65
CA GLU A 411 55.58 -30.48 -23.31
C GLU A 411 55.87 -31.95 -23.64
N ASP A 412 55.00 -32.89 -23.24
CA ASP A 412 55.12 -34.32 -23.58
C ASP A 412 55.19 -34.54 -25.10
N MET A 413 54.35 -33.84 -25.87
CA MET A 413 54.38 -33.91 -27.33
C MET A 413 55.68 -33.34 -27.93
N TYR A 414 56.23 -32.27 -27.34
CA TYR A 414 57.54 -31.74 -27.73
C TYR A 414 58.67 -32.74 -27.41
N GLU A 415 58.63 -33.41 -26.26
CA GLU A 415 59.60 -34.44 -25.88
C GLU A 415 59.53 -35.65 -26.81
N LEU A 416 58.33 -36.13 -27.15
CA LEU A 416 58.13 -37.22 -28.11
C LEU A 416 58.65 -36.85 -29.51
N ARG A 417 58.41 -35.61 -29.97
CA ARG A 417 58.95 -35.13 -31.25
C ARG A 417 60.47 -35.11 -31.23
N ARG A 418 61.07 -34.64 -30.14
CA ARG A 418 62.52 -34.64 -29.96
C ARG A 418 63.10 -36.05 -29.97
N GLN A 419 62.50 -36.99 -29.24
CA GLN A 419 62.91 -38.39 -29.25
C GLN A 419 62.81 -39.01 -30.65
N HIS A 420 61.72 -38.75 -31.37
CA HIS A 420 61.55 -39.20 -32.75
C HIS A 420 62.61 -38.60 -33.69
N ASP A 421 62.97 -37.32 -33.52
CA ASP A 421 64.04 -36.68 -34.29
C ASP A 421 65.41 -37.28 -33.95
N ASP A 422 65.71 -37.52 -32.66
CA ASP A 422 66.95 -38.18 -32.21
C ASP A 422 67.04 -39.63 -32.74
N ASP A 423 65.95 -40.39 -32.70
CA ASP A 423 65.85 -41.75 -33.25
C ASP A 423 66.03 -41.74 -34.77
N ARG A 424 65.40 -40.78 -35.47
CA ARG A 424 65.58 -40.59 -36.92
C ARG A 424 67.03 -40.30 -37.26
N ASP A 425 67.66 -39.39 -36.53
CA ASP A 425 69.06 -39.01 -36.76
C ASP A 425 70.02 -40.18 -36.44
N GLY A 426 69.69 -40.99 -35.43
CA GLY A 426 70.37 -42.25 -35.12
C GLY A 426 70.23 -43.29 -36.24
N LEU A 427 69.02 -43.47 -36.78
CA LEU A 427 68.75 -44.34 -37.93
C LEU A 427 69.47 -43.87 -39.19
N VAL A 428 69.45 -42.55 -39.49
CA VAL A 428 70.19 -41.96 -40.61
C VAL A 428 71.70 -42.16 -40.44
N SER A 429 72.22 -42.04 -39.22
CA SER A 429 73.63 -42.27 -38.93
C SER A 429 74.01 -43.75 -39.12
N ALA A 430 73.17 -44.68 -38.64
CA ALA A 430 73.34 -46.12 -38.84
C ALA A 430 73.21 -46.51 -40.32
N GLU A 431 72.28 -45.90 -41.05
CA GLU A 431 72.13 -46.06 -42.50
C GLU A 431 73.35 -45.50 -43.24
N ALA A 432 73.91 -44.37 -42.81
CA ALA A 432 75.14 -43.81 -43.38
C ALA A 432 76.37 -44.68 -43.09
N GLU A 433 76.42 -45.39 -41.96
CA GLU A 433 77.44 -46.39 -41.65
C GLU A 433 77.25 -47.67 -42.47
N ALA A 434 76.00 -48.13 -42.63
CA ALA A 434 75.65 -49.24 -43.51
C ALA A 434 75.97 -48.91 -44.97
N ARG A 435 75.69 -47.69 -45.44
CA ARG A 435 76.10 -47.17 -46.75
C ARG A 435 77.61 -47.15 -46.90
N ARG A 436 78.37 -46.64 -45.92
CA ARG A 436 79.85 -46.71 -45.94
C ARG A 436 80.38 -48.16 -46.00
N SER A 437 79.70 -49.10 -45.35
CA SER A 437 80.03 -50.52 -45.43
C SER A 437 79.68 -51.13 -46.79
N LEU A 438 78.54 -50.73 -47.37
CA LEU A 438 78.09 -51.11 -48.71
C LEU A 438 78.95 -50.47 -49.81
N ASP A 439 79.47 -49.25 -49.63
CA ASP A 439 80.39 -48.58 -50.56
C ASP A 439 81.73 -49.31 -50.66
N LEU A 440 82.19 -49.94 -49.57
CA LEU A 440 83.35 -50.84 -49.56
C LEU A 440 83.07 -52.17 -50.31
N TYR A 441 81.82 -52.66 -50.29
CA TYR A 441 81.39 -53.81 -51.09
C TYR A 441 81.11 -53.43 -52.56
N ALA A 442 80.58 -52.22 -52.81
CA ALA A 442 80.27 -51.67 -54.12
C ALA A 442 81.56 -51.29 -54.87
N ALA A 443 82.61 -50.81 -54.20
CA ALA A 443 83.94 -50.64 -54.81
C ALA A 443 84.54 -51.97 -55.31
N ARG A 444 84.07 -53.12 -54.80
CA ARG A 444 84.48 -54.47 -55.22
C ARG A 444 83.62 -55.02 -56.37
N VAL A 445 82.36 -54.59 -56.46
CA VAL A 445 81.41 -54.97 -57.53
C VAL A 445 81.52 -54.03 -58.74
N ALA A 446 81.85 -52.75 -58.53
CA ALA A 446 82.13 -51.75 -59.57
C ALA A 446 83.38 -52.09 -60.41
N ALA A 447 84.30 -52.90 -59.90
CA ALA A 447 85.41 -53.44 -60.69
C ALA A 447 84.98 -54.53 -61.68
N GLN A 448 83.77 -55.09 -61.54
CA GLN A 448 83.29 -56.25 -62.28
C GLN A 448 82.11 -55.94 -63.20
N ASP A 449 81.30 -54.92 -62.90
CA ASP A 449 80.11 -54.55 -63.69
C ASP A 449 80.33 -53.37 -64.67
N GLU A 450 81.44 -52.66 -64.56
CA GLU A 450 81.79 -51.53 -65.46
C GLU A 450 82.06 -51.97 -66.90
N ALA A 451 82.27 -53.26 -67.17
CA ALA A 451 82.74 -53.65 -68.48
C ALA A 451 81.62 -53.66 -69.55
N MET A 452 80.38 -54.09 -69.28
CA MET A 452 79.54 -54.50 -70.42
C MET A 452 78.02 -54.37 -70.36
N ARG A 453 77.34 -54.05 -69.26
CA ARG A 453 75.85 -54.08 -69.27
C ARG A 453 75.13 -52.89 -68.64
N VAL A 454 75.84 -52.09 -67.87
CA VAL A 454 75.22 -51.07 -67.01
C VAL A 454 74.76 -49.82 -67.78
N GLN A 455 75.34 -49.48 -68.94
CA GLN A 455 74.97 -48.25 -69.67
C GLN A 455 73.62 -48.28 -70.41
N VAL A 456 72.99 -49.44 -70.60
CA VAL A 456 71.75 -49.54 -71.41
C VAL A 456 70.51 -49.82 -70.56
N GLU A 457 70.61 -50.58 -69.47
CA GLU A 457 69.49 -50.80 -68.52
C GLU A 457 69.32 -49.61 -67.54
N GLN A 458 70.38 -48.89 -67.18
CA GLN A 458 70.29 -47.68 -66.34
C GLN A 458 69.40 -46.57 -66.92
N ILE A 459 69.30 -46.44 -68.24
CA ILE A 459 68.47 -45.38 -68.86
C ILE A 459 66.98 -45.72 -68.75
N VAL A 460 66.61 -47.01 -68.70
CA VAL A 460 65.21 -47.46 -68.60
C VAL A 460 64.78 -47.54 -67.13
N ASP A 461 65.62 -48.08 -66.25
CA ASP A 461 65.34 -48.15 -64.81
C ASP A 461 65.28 -46.74 -64.17
N LEU A 462 66.18 -45.83 -64.56
CA LEU A 462 66.11 -44.42 -64.12
C LEU A 462 64.88 -43.69 -64.68
N GLN A 463 64.33 -44.11 -65.84
CA GLN A 463 63.08 -43.54 -66.37
C GLN A 463 61.84 -44.03 -65.62
N GLU A 464 61.80 -45.31 -65.22
CA GLU A 464 60.74 -45.86 -64.37
C GLU A 464 60.81 -45.31 -62.93
N GLU A 465 62.02 -45.17 -62.36
CA GLU A 465 62.22 -44.54 -61.05
C GLU A 465 61.86 -43.04 -61.06
N VAL A 466 62.19 -42.30 -62.13
CA VAL A 466 61.77 -40.90 -62.28
C VAL A 466 60.25 -40.80 -62.42
N GLN A 467 59.58 -41.73 -63.12
CA GLN A 467 58.11 -41.76 -63.19
C GLN A 467 57.47 -42.11 -61.84
N ALA A 468 58.02 -43.08 -61.11
CA ALA A 468 57.56 -43.44 -59.77
C ALA A 468 57.75 -42.28 -58.78
N LEU A 469 58.92 -41.63 -58.78
CA LEU A 469 59.18 -40.44 -57.97
C LEU A 469 58.29 -39.26 -58.38
N THR A 470 57.98 -39.10 -59.67
CA THR A 470 57.03 -38.07 -60.14
C THR A 470 55.61 -38.33 -59.62
N SER A 471 55.17 -39.60 -59.57
CA SER A 471 53.87 -39.96 -58.98
C SER A 471 53.84 -39.76 -57.45
N VAL A 472 54.91 -40.13 -56.75
CA VAL A 472 55.01 -39.88 -55.29
C VAL A 472 55.09 -38.39 -54.98
N LEU A 473 55.75 -37.59 -55.84
CA LEU A 473 55.77 -36.14 -55.73
C LEU A 473 54.40 -35.52 -56.04
N SER A 474 53.62 -36.07 -57.00
CA SER A 474 52.26 -35.58 -57.25
C SER A 474 51.32 -35.90 -56.09
N ASP A 475 51.44 -37.08 -55.49
CA ASP A 475 50.64 -37.46 -54.32
C ASP A 475 51.01 -36.60 -53.11
N ARG A 476 52.31 -36.39 -52.84
CA ARG A 476 52.77 -35.46 -51.80
C ARG A 476 52.36 -34.01 -52.07
N ASN A 477 52.33 -33.57 -53.32
CA ASN A 477 51.84 -32.24 -53.68
C ASN A 477 50.32 -32.13 -53.46
N ALA A 478 49.55 -33.20 -53.68
CA ALA A 478 48.13 -33.26 -53.36
C ALA A 478 47.88 -33.25 -51.84
N ASP A 479 48.68 -33.98 -51.06
CA ASP A 479 48.64 -33.96 -49.60
C ASP A 479 49.00 -32.58 -49.03
N LEU A 480 50.04 -31.94 -49.59
CA LEU A 480 50.40 -30.56 -49.23
C LEU A 480 49.29 -29.57 -49.60
N ALA A 481 48.64 -29.73 -50.76
CA ALA A 481 47.50 -28.90 -51.15
C ALA A 481 46.31 -29.09 -50.19
N ASN A 482 46.03 -30.32 -49.77
CA ASN A 482 45.01 -30.63 -48.77
C ASN A 482 45.34 -30.06 -47.39
N ALA A 483 46.59 -30.18 -46.94
CA ALA A 483 47.05 -29.58 -45.69
C ALA A 483 46.98 -28.05 -45.73
N HIS A 484 47.33 -27.42 -46.86
CA HIS A 484 47.16 -25.98 -47.06
C HIS A 484 45.68 -25.56 -47.07
N ALA A 485 44.79 -26.37 -47.65
CA ALA A 485 43.34 -26.12 -47.61
C ALA A 485 42.80 -26.22 -46.18
N GLN A 486 43.24 -27.20 -45.39
CA GLN A 486 42.89 -27.36 -43.97
C GLN A 486 43.44 -26.21 -43.11
N ALA A 487 44.70 -25.80 -43.33
CA ALA A 487 45.27 -24.64 -42.66
C ALA A 487 44.50 -23.34 -42.98
N ALA A 488 44.08 -23.15 -44.23
CA ALA A 488 43.25 -22.02 -44.63
C ALA A 488 41.84 -22.08 -44.03
N ALA A 489 41.26 -23.28 -43.84
CA ALA A 489 39.97 -23.45 -43.17
C ALA A 489 40.07 -23.12 -41.67
N LEU A 490 41.10 -23.63 -40.98
CA LEU A 490 41.35 -23.31 -39.57
C LEU A 490 41.63 -21.82 -39.35
N SER A 491 42.38 -21.17 -40.25
CA SER A 491 42.60 -19.72 -40.18
C SER A 491 41.29 -18.95 -40.27
N ARG A 492 40.38 -19.32 -41.19
CA ARG A 492 39.05 -18.67 -41.30
C ARG A 492 38.22 -18.88 -40.04
N GLN A 493 38.25 -20.08 -39.45
CA GLN A 493 37.54 -20.36 -38.21
C GLN A 493 38.09 -19.53 -37.03
N VAL A 494 39.41 -19.33 -36.97
CA VAL A 494 40.04 -18.44 -35.99
C VAL A 494 39.62 -16.98 -36.23
N ASP A 495 39.56 -16.52 -37.48
CA ASP A 495 39.13 -15.17 -37.80
C ASP A 495 37.63 -14.94 -37.48
N GLU A 496 36.78 -15.92 -37.76
CA GLU A 496 35.35 -15.90 -37.44
C GLU A 496 35.10 -15.88 -35.92
N THR A 497 35.84 -16.72 -35.17
CA THR A 497 35.75 -16.72 -33.69
C THR A 497 36.31 -15.43 -33.09
N ALA A 498 37.39 -14.88 -33.64
CA ALA A 498 37.94 -13.58 -33.22
C ALA A 498 36.94 -12.44 -33.48
N ALA A 499 36.25 -12.44 -34.62
CA ALA A 499 35.18 -11.48 -34.91
C ALA A 499 34.00 -11.61 -33.92
N ALA A 500 33.59 -12.83 -33.60
CA ALA A 500 32.55 -13.07 -32.59
C ALA A 500 32.97 -12.56 -31.20
N TYR A 501 34.22 -12.77 -30.79
CA TYR A 501 34.75 -12.21 -29.54
C TYR A 501 34.78 -10.68 -29.54
N ALA A 502 35.15 -10.05 -30.66
CA ALA A 502 35.13 -8.59 -30.79
C ALA A 502 33.71 -8.02 -30.63
N ASP A 503 32.70 -8.65 -31.25
CA ASP A 503 31.29 -8.25 -31.09
C ASP A 503 30.81 -8.41 -29.63
N THR A 504 31.23 -9.47 -28.94
CA THR A 504 30.89 -9.64 -27.51
C THR A 504 31.56 -8.59 -26.63
N LEU A 505 32.80 -8.21 -26.93
CA LEU A 505 33.51 -7.14 -26.21
C LEU A 505 32.82 -5.79 -26.41
N GLU A 506 32.40 -5.45 -27.64
CA GLU A 506 31.67 -4.20 -27.90
C GLU A 506 30.32 -4.16 -27.16
N LYS A 507 29.60 -5.29 -27.07
CA LYS A 507 28.37 -5.39 -26.27
C LYS A 507 28.64 -5.22 -24.77
N LEU A 508 29.75 -5.79 -24.28
CA LEU A 508 30.16 -5.63 -22.88
C LEU A 508 30.57 -4.20 -22.58
N GLU A 509 31.32 -3.52 -23.45
CA GLU A 509 31.67 -2.10 -23.31
C GLU A 509 30.41 -1.22 -23.21
N LYS A 510 29.42 -1.42 -24.09
CA LYS A 510 28.12 -0.73 -24.01
C LYS A 510 27.40 -1.01 -22.69
N SER A 511 27.46 -2.24 -22.17
CA SER A 511 26.85 -2.57 -20.88
C SER A 511 27.56 -1.88 -19.70
N VAL A 512 28.89 -1.71 -19.77
CA VAL A 512 29.68 -0.99 -18.78
C VAL A 512 29.37 0.50 -18.82
N GLU A 513 29.25 1.11 -20.00
CA GLU A 513 28.82 2.50 -20.15
C GLU A 513 27.42 2.74 -19.54
N MET A 514 26.48 1.83 -19.75
CA MET A 514 25.15 1.89 -19.14
C MET A 514 25.21 1.75 -17.61
N LEU A 515 26.09 0.90 -17.07
CA LEU A 515 26.30 0.76 -15.64
C LEU A 515 26.92 2.03 -15.03
N ASP A 516 27.89 2.65 -15.69
CA ASP A 516 28.50 3.89 -15.22
C ASP A 516 27.51 5.07 -15.30
N ALA A 517 26.65 5.10 -16.31
CA ALA A 517 25.52 6.04 -16.36
C ALA A 517 24.54 5.80 -15.19
N SER A 518 24.27 4.54 -14.82
CA SER A 518 23.43 4.24 -13.65
C SER A 518 24.08 4.69 -12.33
N ARG A 519 25.39 4.46 -12.15
CA ARG A 519 26.15 4.87 -10.95
C ARG A 519 26.20 6.38 -10.80
N THR A 520 26.36 7.11 -11.91
CA THR A 520 26.34 8.57 -11.87
C THR A 520 24.95 9.10 -11.51
N ASN A 521 23.87 8.48 -12.02
CA ASN A 521 22.51 8.78 -11.61
C ASN A 521 22.25 8.47 -10.12
N GLU A 522 22.71 7.32 -9.62
CA GLU A 522 22.62 6.97 -8.19
C GLU A 522 23.35 8.00 -7.31
N LEU A 523 24.53 8.45 -7.74
CA LEU A 523 25.29 9.46 -7.01
C LEU A 523 24.57 10.80 -6.97
N VAL A 524 23.97 11.23 -8.08
CA VAL A 524 23.12 12.45 -8.13
C VAL A 524 21.89 12.30 -7.22
N LEU A 525 21.20 11.16 -7.27
CA LEU A 525 20.05 10.87 -6.40
C LEU A 525 20.44 10.85 -4.92
N SER A 526 21.60 10.31 -4.58
CA SER A 526 22.09 10.30 -3.19
C SER A 526 22.37 11.72 -2.68
N GLN A 527 22.89 12.60 -3.54
CA GLN A 527 23.12 14.01 -3.19
C GLN A 527 21.81 14.76 -3.00
N THR A 528 20.82 14.57 -3.88
CA THR A 528 19.52 15.23 -3.74
C THR A 528 18.76 14.75 -2.52
N LEU A 529 18.85 13.45 -2.17
CA LEU A 529 18.31 12.90 -0.93
C LEU A 529 18.97 13.53 0.29
N TYR A 530 20.30 13.63 0.32
CA TYR A 530 21.03 14.27 1.42
C TYR A 530 20.61 15.74 1.60
N GLU A 531 20.47 16.49 0.50
CA GLU A 531 19.98 17.87 0.55
C GLU A 531 18.54 17.96 1.07
N ALA A 532 17.66 17.05 0.66
CA ALA A 532 16.28 16.99 1.12
C ALA A 532 16.19 16.65 2.62
N GLU A 533 16.93 15.65 3.07
CA GLU A 533 17.04 15.29 4.49
C GLU A 533 17.56 16.46 5.32
N TYR A 534 18.60 17.15 4.83
CA TYR A 534 19.12 18.34 5.48
C TYR A 534 18.04 19.43 5.61
N ARG A 535 17.28 19.71 4.54
CA ARG A 535 16.15 20.67 4.58
C ARG A 535 15.06 20.23 5.57
N CYS A 536 14.70 18.94 5.59
CA CYS A 536 13.73 18.41 6.55
C CYS A 536 14.19 18.57 8.00
N THR A 537 15.47 18.32 8.31
CA THR A 537 15.99 18.54 9.66
C THR A 537 15.98 20.01 10.07
N GLN A 538 16.22 20.93 9.13
CA GLN A 538 16.15 22.37 9.39
C GLN A 538 14.72 22.82 9.66
N LEU A 539 13.76 22.37 8.85
CA LEU A 539 12.34 22.65 9.08
C LEU A 539 11.85 22.07 10.40
N HIS A 540 12.28 20.86 10.76
CA HIS A 540 11.93 20.24 12.03
C HIS A 540 12.40 21.09 13.22
N LYS A 541 13.66 21.56 13.20
CA LYS A 541 14.20 22.45 14.23
C LYS A 541 13.42 23.76 14.33
N ALA A 542 13.02 24.35 13.20
CA ALA A 542 12.21 25.56 13.19
C ALA A 542 10.85 25.32 13.87
N ILE A 543 10.14 24.24 13.51
CA ILE A 543 8.87 23.87 14.13
C ILE A 543 9.02 23.60 15.63
N GLU A 544 10.11 22.94 16.05
CA GLU A 544 10.39 22.72 17.47
C GLU A 544 10.61 24.02 18.23
N MET A 545 11.29 24.99 17.62
CA MET A 545 11.50 26.32 18.19
C MET A 545 10.18 27.10 18.30
N ASP A 546 9.36 27.09 17.25
CA ASP A 546 8.05 27.76 17.25
C ASP A 546 7.10 27.12 18.27
N ALA A 547 7.08 25.79 18.36
CA ALA A 547 6.33 25.06 19.38
C ALA A 547 6.82 25.36 20.81
N ALA A 548 8.13 25.61 20.99
CA ALA A 548 8.67 26.03 22.28
C ALA A 548 8.26 27.47 22.64
N ALA A 549 8.21 28.38 21.65
CA ALA A 549 7.73 29.74 21.82
C ALA A 549 6.24 29.76 22.22
N HIS A 550 5.38 29.04 21.49
CA HIS A 550 3.95 28.93 21.82
C HIS A 550 3.70 28.31 23.20
N ARG A 551 4.51 27.33 23.62
CA ARG A 551 4.45 26.79 25.00
C ARG A 551 4.77 27.85 26.05
N PHE A 552 5.75 28.72 25.80
CA PHE A 552 6.07 29.82 26.70
C PHE A 552 4.93 30.84 26.77
N GLU A 553 4.34 31.21 25.64
CA GLU A 553 3.18 32.11 25.55
C GLU A 553 1.95 31.56 26.29
N LEU A 554 1.67 30.26 26.13
CA LEU A 554 0.60 29.57 26.87
C LEU A 554 0.83 29.61 28.39
N VAL A 555 2.07 29.43 28.85
CA VAL A 555 2.41 29.53 30.28
C VAL A 555 2.23 30.96 30.78
N SER A 556 2.61 31.99 30.01
CA SER A 556 2.35 33.38 30.41
C SER A 556 0.85 33.71 30.43
N ALA A 557 0.09 33.29 29.42
CA ALA A 557 -1.34 33.54 29.34
C ALA A 557 -2.12 32.84 30.47
N THR A 558 -1.73 31.62 30.83
CA THR A 558 -2.32 30.90 31.97
C THR A 558 -2.00 31.58 33.29
N ALA A 559 -0.78 32.10 33.48
CA ALA A 559 -0.43 32.88 34.67
C ALA A 559 -1.24 34.18 34.77
N GLU A 560 -1.47 34.88 33.66
CA GLU A 560 -2.32 36.09 33.64
C GLU A 560 -3.78 35.77 33.94
N ARG A 561 -4.32 34.68 33.38
CA ARG A 561 -5.66 34.17 33.70
C ARG A 561 -5.80 33.89 35.20
N ASP A 562 -4.79 33.27 35.81
CA ASP A 562 -4.84 32.91 37.22
C ASP A 562 -4.76 34.17 38.12
N ARG A 563 -3.94 35.17 37.76
CA ARG A 563 -3.97 36.49 38.43
C ARG A 563 -5.33 37.19 38.32
N PHE A 564 -6.00 37.08 37.17
CA PHE A 564 -7.34 37.65 36.98
C PHE A 564 -8.39 36.93 37.85
N LYS A 565 -8.29 35.60 37.97
CA LYS A 565 -9.14 34.82 38.87
C LYS A 565 -8.95 35.23 40.33
N GLU A 566 -7.71 35.36 40.79
CA GLU A 566 -7.39 35.84 42.14
C GLU A 566 -7.99 37.23 42.39
N GLY A 567 -7.86 38.16 41.43
CA GLY A 567 -8.46 39.49 41.51
C GLY A 567 -10.00 39.46 41.60
N MET A 568 -10.64 38.56 40.84
CA MET A 568 -12.10 38.37 40.87
C MET A 568 -12.59 37.73 42.17
N GLU A 569 -11.80 36.84 42.78
CA GLU A 569 -12.09 36.26 44.10
C GLU A 569 -12.04 37.33 45.19
N VAL A 570 -10.99 38.16 45.21
CA VAL A 570 -10.89 39.32 46.12
C VAL A 570 -12.06 40.28 45.94
N PHE A 571 -12.46 40.56 44.70
CA PHE A 571 -13.65 41.37 44.42
C PHE A 571 -14.93 40.74 44.99
N ARG A 572 -15.09 39.42 44.81
CA ARG A 572 -16.26 38.67 45.29
C ARG A 572 -16.34 38.66 46.81
N GLU A 573 -15.20 38.65 47.50
CA GLU A 573 -15.11 38.77 48.96
C GLU A 573 -15.44 40.18 49.48
N LEU A 574 -15.04 41.22 48.74
CA LEU A 574 -15.27 42.62 49.13
C LEU A 574 -16.69 43.13 48.76
N LEU A 575 -17.33 42.53 47.75
CA LEU A 575 -18.64 42.94 47.24
C LEU A 575 -19.75 43.01 48.31
N PRO A 576 -19.91 42.01 49.22
CA PRO A 576 -20.96 42.04 50.23
C PRO A 576 -20.75 43.16 51.26
N SER A 577 -19.50 43.45 51.61
CA SER A 577 -19.12 44.52 52.55
C SER A 577 -19.42 45.91 51.96
N LEU A 578 -19.17 46.08 50.66
CA LEU A 578 -19.48 47.31 49.91
C LEU A 578 -20.99 47.49 49.71
N LEU A 579 -21.72 46.42 49.41
CA LEU A 579 -23.19 46.42 49.32
C LEU A 579 -23.85 46.71 50.68
N ALA A 580 -23.29 46.19 51.77
CA ALA A 580 -23.77 46.46 53.13
C ALA A 580 -23.53 47.92 53.54
N ALA A 581 -22.41 48.52 53.15
CA ALA A 581 -22.13 49.94 53.38
C ALA A 581 -23.06 50.87 52.57
N ALA A 582 -23.60 50.39 51.45
CA ALA A 582 -24.50 51.15 50.58
C ALA A 582 -25.99 51.04 50.96
N GLN A 583 -26.38 50.13 51.87
CA GLN A 583 -27.79 49.97 52.28
C GLN A 583 -28.17 50.95 53.42
N PRO A 584 -29.25 51.76 53.27
CA PRO A 584 -29.76 52.58 54.35
C PRO A 584 -30.40 51.71 55.43
N GLN A 585 -29.83 51.71 56.63
CA GLN A 585 -30.36 50.97 57.78
C GLN A 585 -31.76 51.50 58.17
N PRO A 586 -32.77 50.64 58.34
CA PRO A 586 -34.08 51.06 58.80
C PRO A 586 -34.00 51.49 60.27
N ARG A 587 -34.36 52.75 60.55
CA ARG A 587 -34.52 53.26 61.91
C ARG A 587 -35.52 52.38 62.65
N LYS A 588 -35.04 51.75 63.71
CA LYS A 588 -35.87 50.99 64.64
C LYS A 588 -36.54 52.00 65.57
N ASP A 589 -37.73 52.44 65.18
CA ASP A 589 -38.58 53.27 66.02
C ASP A 589 -39.12 52.43 67.18
N SER A 590 -38.36 52.37 68.28
CA SER A 590 -38.92 52.06 69.59
C SER A 590 -39.07 53.38 70.34
N GLY A 591 -40.30 53.86 70.43
CA GLY A 591 -40.63 55.03 71.22
C GLY A 591 -40.39 54.78 72.70
N ASP A 592 -39.65 55.68 73.33
CA ASP A 592 -39.93 56.12 74.69
C ASP A 592 -39.42 57.55 74.88
N ALA A 593 -40.18 58.34 75.63
CA ALA A 593 -40.09 59.79 75.72
C ALA A 593 -38.97 60.27 76.64
N GLY A 594 -38.35 61.41 76.32
CA GLY A 594 -37.46 62.11 77.25
C GLY A 594 -36.69 63.26 76.62
N GLU A 595 -37.10 64.47 76.98
CA GLU A 595 -36.58 65.81 76.67
C GLU A 595 -35.06 65.97 76.45
N GLY A 596 -34.70 66.90 75.55
CA GLY A 596 -33.37 67.52 75.57
C GLY A 596 -32.92 68.12 74.23
N VAL A 597 -33.13 69.42 74.11
CA VAL A 597 -32.52 70.40 73.17
C VAL A 597 -31.19 69.96 72.54
N ASP A 598 -31.11 69.95 71.20
CA ASP A 598 -30.11 70.74 70.45
C ASP A 598 -30.37 70.68 68.94
N GLU A 599 -30.46 71.87 68.34
CA GLU A 599 -30.33 72.08 66.90
C GLU A 599 -28.93 71.63 66.45
N ARG A 600 -28.81 70.38 66.01
CA ARG A 600 -27.73 69.96 65.13
C ARG A 600 -28.32 69.21 63.96
N SER A 601 -28.28 69.90 62.83
CA SER A 601 -28.16 69.37 61.47
C SER A 601 -28.36 67.86 61.40
N SER A 602 -29.57 67.44 61.04
CA SER A 602 -29.82 66.06 60.63
C SER A 602 -28.98 65.80 59.39
N THR A 603 -27.74 65.34 59.57
CA THR A 603 -26.97 64.71 58.50
C THR A 603 -27.72 63.44 58.16
N SER A 604 -28.36 63.50 57.00
CA SER A 604 -29.07 62.36 56.45
C SER A 604 -28.07 61.22 56.25
N ALA A 605 -28.50 59.96 56.32
CA ALA A 605 -27.64 58.83 55.99
C ALA A 605 -27.06 58.92 54.55
N LEU A 606 -27.66 59.77 53.70
CA LEU A 606 -27.11 60.16 52.41
C LEU A 606 -25.81 60.97 52.56
N ASP A 607 -25.69 61.89 53.52
CA ASP A 607 -24.46 62.68 53.73
C ASP A 607 -23.27 61.83 54.25
N ALA A 608 -23.54 60.72 54.95
CA ALA A 608 -22.50 59.77 55.37
C ALA A 608 -22.02 58.88 54.20
N ALA A 609 -22.92 58.54 53.26
CA ALA A 609 -22.58 57.87 52.01
C ALA A 609 -21.78 58.79 51.05
N PHE A 610 -21.84 60.11 51.24
CA PHE A 610 -21.05 61.13 50.54
C PHE A 610 -19.90 61.71 51.39
N SER A 611 -19.35 60.95 52.35
CA SER A 611 -18.07 61.31 52.97
C SER A 611 -16.94 61.23 51.93
N GLY A 612 -15.93 62.12 52.05
CA GLY A 612 -14.78 62.15 51.14
C GLY A 612 -14.01 60.82 51.06
N GLU A 613 -14.06 60.02 52.13
CA GLU A 613 -13.51 58.67 52.19
C GLU A 613 -14.36 57.66 51.41
N GLY A 614 -15.69 57.71 51.51
CA GLY A 614 -16.60 56.87 50.72
C GLY A 614 -16.52 57.14 49.22
N TYR A 615 -16.38 58.41 48.82
CA TYR A 615 -16.16 58.80 47.42
C TYR A 615 -14.80 58.34 46.91
N ALA A 616 -13.74 58.43 47.71
CA ALA A 616 -12.40 57.93 47.36
C ALA A 616 -12.38 56.40 47.18
N VAL A 617 -13.08 55.65 48.04
CA VAL A 617 -13.21 54.18 47.92
C VAL A 617 -14.03 53.79 46.69
N ALA A 618 -15.15 54.45 46.43
CA ALA A 618 -15.97 54.22 45.24
C ALA A 618 -15.23 54.58 43.94
N GLN A 619 -14.41 55.63 43.98
CA GLN A 619 -13.59 56.06 42.85
C GLN A 619 -12.42 55.10 42.59
N GLY A 620 -11.78 54.57 43.65
CA GLY A 620 -10.79 53.50 43.52
C GLY A 620 -11.38 52.20 42.95
N LEU A 621 -12.58 51.80 43.40
CA LEU A 621 -13.29 50.65 42.83
C LEU A 621 -13.65 50.85 41.35
N ARG A 622 -14.07 52.06 40.98
CA ARG A 622 -14.36 52.41 39.59
C ARG A 622 -13.10 52.33 38.71
N GLU A 623 -11.96 52.81 39.21
CA GLU A 623 -10.68 52.73 38.50
C GLU A 623 -10.23 51.28 38.31
N VAL A 624 -10.38 50.43 39.33
CA VAL A 624 -10.04 49.00 39.24
C VAL A 624 -10.99 48.25 38.29
N LEU A 625 -12.30 48.54 38.32
CA LEU A 625 -13.26 47.96 37.38
C LEU A 625 -12.99 48.40 35.92
N LEU A 626 -12.64 49.67 35.71
CA LEU A 626 -12.25 50.17 34.39
C LEU A 626 -10.95 49.52 33.90
N HIS A 627 -9.98 49.30 34.79
CA HIS A 627 -8.75 48.58 34.48
C HIS A 627 -9.04 47.12 34.06
N HIS A 628 -9.88 46.41 34.82
CA HIS A 628 -10.27 45.04 34.47
C HIS A 628 -11.08 44.96 33.19
N LEU A 629 -11.98 45.91 32.92
CA LEU A 629 -12.69 46.01 31.64
C LEU A 629 -11.71 46.21 30.47
N GLY A 630 -10.70 47.07 30.64
CA GLY A 630 -9.63 47.25 29.66
C GLY A 630 -8.83 45.96 29.41
N CYS A 631 -8.46 45.23 30.47
CA CYS A 631 -7.79 43.94 30.33
C CYS A 631 -8.67 42.88 29.63
N VAL A 632 -9.97 42.83 29.93
CA VAL A 632 -10.91 41.90 29.29
C VAL A 632 -11.09 42.23 27.81
N GLU A 633 -11.18 43.50 27.46
CA GLU A 633 -11.22 43.91 26.05
C GLU A 633 -9.92 43.61 25.31
N GLN A 634 -8.77 43.77 25.97
CA GLN A 634 -7.48 43.42 25.38
C GLN A 634 -7.39 41.91 25.12
N LEU A 635 -7.70 41.09 26.12
CA LEU A 635 -7.73 39.63 25.97
C LEU A 635 -8.72 39.16 24.90
N ARG A 636 -9.82 39.90 24.70
CA ARG A 636 -10.78 39.62 23.64
C ARG A 636 -10.17 39.89 22.26
N ARG A 637 -9.46 41.00 22.08
CA ARG A 637 -8.75 41.33 20.84
C ARG A 637 -7.63 40.35 20.56
N ASP A 638 -6.86 39.98 21.58
CA ASP A 638 -5.77 39.00 21.46
C ASP A 638 -6.32 37.61 21.10
N LYS A 639 -7.46 37.21 21.67
CA LYS A 639 -8.16 35.97 21.29
C LYS A 639 -8.63 35.99 19.84
N GLU A 640 -9.22 37.11 19.40
CA GLU A 640 -9.67 37.28 18.01
C GLU A 640 -8.46 37.21 17.05
N GLY A 641 -7.34 37.87 17.37
CA GLY A 641 -6.10 37.79 16.59
C GLY A 641 -5.48 36.39 16.53
N LEU A 642 -5.44 35.66 17.65
CA LEU A 642 -4.95 34.27 17.68
C LEU A 642 -5.86 33.31 16.90
N ALA A 643 -7.16 33.59 16.82
CA ALA A 643 -8.08 32.80 16.01
C ALA A 643 -7.82 33.02 14.51
N ASP A 644 -7.58 34.26 14.09
CA ASP A 644 -7.21 34.58 12.71
C ASP A 644 -5.86 33.92 12.32
N GLU A 645 -4.86 33.96 13.20
CA GLU A 645 -3.56 33.28 13.00
C GLU A 645 -3.71 31.76 12.90
N LEU A 646 -4.59 31.16 13.70
CA LEU A 646 -4.88 29.73 13.64
C LEU A 646 -5.54 29.37 12.31
N ASP A 647 -6.51 30.16 11.85
CA ASP A 647 -7.18 29.96 10.56
C ASP A 647 -6.20 30.07 9.38
N GLU A 648 -5.26 31.03 9.44
CA GLU A 648 -4.19 31.16 8.45
C GLU A 648 -3.24 29.94 8.47
N ALA A 649 -2.86 29.46 9.65
CA ALA A 649 -2.03 28.27 9.81
C ALA A 649 -2.72 27.00 9.31
N GLU A 650 -4.03 26.84 9.56
CA GLU A 650 -4.83 25.74 9.07
C GLU A 650 -4.95 25.75 7.54
N LYS A 651 -5.16 26.94 6.94
CA LYS A 651 -5.11 27.11 5.47
C LYS A 651 -3.75 26.74 4.90
N ALA A 652 -2.66 27.18 5.52
CA ALA A 652 -1.31 26.83 5.09
C ALA A 652 -1.07 25.32 5.17
N ARG A 653 -1.49 24.67 6.26
CA ARG A 653 -1.41 23.20 6.42
C ARG A 653 -2.22 22.48 5.36
N GLY A 654 -3.42 22.95 5.06
CA GLY A 654 -4.25 22.44 3.96
C GLY A 654 -3.53 22.50 2.61
N GLY A 655 -2.87 23.63 2.32
CA GLY A 655 -2.06 23.81 1.11
C GLY A 655 -0.89 22.82 1.01
N TYR A 656 -0.16 22.61 2.11
CA TYR A 656 0.94 21.62 2.15
C TYR A 656 0.44 20.18 1.96
N MET A 657 -0.68 19.82 2.58
CA MET A 657 -1.28 18.48 2.43
C MET A 657 -1.73 18.24 0.99
N ALA A 658 -2.39 19.21 0.35
CA ALA A 658 -2.79 19.11 -1.05
C ALA A 658 -1.58 18.91 -1.98
N ALA A 659 -0.51 19.68 -1.78
CA ALA A 659 0.72 19.53 -2.58
C ALA A 659 1.38 18.14 -2.40
N LEU A 660 1.31 17.58 -1.19
CA LEU A 660 1.83 16.24 -0.90
C LEU A 660 0.96 15.15 -1.54
N GLU A 661 -0.36 15.29 -1.51
CA GLU A 661 -1.30 14.40 -2.20
C GLU A 661 -1.08 14.41 -3.72
N ASP A 662 -0.85 15.58 -4.31
CA ASP A 662 -0.54 15.71 -5.74
C ASP A 662 0.81 15.04 -6.09
N ALA A 663 1.84 15.22 -5.26
CA ALA A 663 3.13 14.58 -5.44
C ALA A 663 3.05 13.04 -5.32
N LEU A 664 2.29 12.53 -4.35
CA LEU A 664 2.05 11.09 -4.21
C LEU A 664 1.29 10.53 -5.41
N ARG A 665 0.28 11.24 -5.92
CA ARG A 665 -0.47 10.85 -7.11
C ARG A 665 0.44 10.75 -8.34
N SER A 666 1.30 11.75 -8.56
CA SER A 666 2.29 11.75 -9.64
C SER A 666 3.26 10.57 -9.55
N LEU A 667 3.76 10.26 -8.35
CA LEU A 667 4.64 9.10 -8.15
C LEU A 667 3.93 7.75 -8.42
N VAL A 668 2.66 7.63 -8.05
CA VAL A 668 1.85 6.44 -8.36
C VAL A 668 1.66 6.30 -9.87
N GLU A 669 1.32 7.39 -10.56
CA GLU A 669 1.19 7.40 -12.03
C GLU A 669 2.51 7.01 -12.72
N GLU A 670 3.64 7.53 -12.24
CA GLU A 670 4.96 7.18 -12.77
C GLU A 670 5.30 5.70 -12.54
N ARG A 671 4.98 5.15 -11.35
CA ARG A 671 5.15 3.73 -11.05
C ARG A 671 4.30 2.86 -11.97
N GLU A 672 3.04 3.19 -12.18
CA GLU A 672 2.16 2.45 -13.08
C GLU A 672 2.68 2.46 -14.53
N LEU A 673 3.19 3.60 -15.00
CA LEU A 673 3.82 3.70 -16.32
C LEU A 673 5.05 2.77 -16.44
N ARG A 674 5.91 2.72 -15.42
CA ARG A 674 7.05 1.79 -15.40
C ARG A 674 6.61 0.33 -15.37
N MET A 675 5.58 -0.02 -14.60
CA MET A 675 5.05 -1.38 -14.59
C MET A 675 4.48 -1.80 -15.95
N ARG A 676 3.72 -0.92 -16.61
CA ARG A 676 3.21 -1.16 -17.98
C ARG A 676 4.35 -1.35 -18.99
N ALA A 677 5.43 -0.57 -18.87
CA ALA A 677 6.61 -0.74 -19.71
C ALA A 677 7.27 -2.11 -19.48
N HIS A 678 7.47 -2.53 -18.23
CA HIS A 678 8.01 -3.86 -17.90
C HIS A 678 7.11 -5.00 -18.40
N GLU A 679 5.79 -4.88 -18.24
CA GLU A 679 4.83 -5.85 -18.78
C GLU A 679 4.94 -5.97 -20.30
N SER A 680 5.06 -4.85 -21.02
CA SER A 680 5.25 -4.88 -22.48
C SER A 680 6.58 -5.54 -22.90
N GLN A 681 7.65 -5.33 -22.12
CA GLN A 681 8.95 -5.98 -22.37
C GLN A 681 8.88 -7.48 -22.13
N LEU A 682 8.15 -7.91 -21.09
CA LEU A 682 7.89 -9.31 -20.79
C LEU A 682 7.06 -9.98 -21.89
N GLN A 683 6.03 -9.31 -22.40
CA GLN A 683 5.24 -9.82 -23.52
C GLN A 683 6.08 -10.00 -24.79
N TYR A 684 6.97 -9.04 -25.07
CA TYR A 684 7.89 -9.14 -26.21
C TYR A 684 8.90 -10.28 -26.04
N SER A 685 9.49 -10.45 -24.84
CA SER A 685 10.43 -11.54 -24.59
C SER A 685 9.75 -12.92 -24.65
N GLU A 686 8.52 -13.04 -24.15
CA GLU A 686 7.72 -14.26 -24.31
C GLU A 686 7.40 -14.56 -25.78
N GLN A 687 7.10 -13.54 -26.59
CA GLN A 687 6.90 -13.72 -28.03
C GLN A 687 8.17 -14.25 -28.72
N MET A 688 9.33 -13.64 -28.43
CA MET A 688 10.62 -14.11 -28.94
C MET A 688 10.93 -15.57 -28.52
N MET A 689 10.64 -15.92 -27.27
CA MET A 689 10.83 -17.30 -26.79
C MET A 689 9.91 -18.29 -27.49
N ARG A 690 8.65 -17.91 -27.77
CA ARG A 690 7.73 -18.73 -28.57
C ARG A 690 8.24 -18.92 -29.99
N GLU A 691 8.73 -17.86 -30.63
CA GLU A 691 9.32 -17.93 -31.98
C GLU A 691 10.55 -18.83 -32.02
N LEU A 692 11.49 -18.69 -31.08
CA LEU A 692 12.65 -19.57 -30.96
C LEU A 692 12.24 -21.03 -30.75
N THR A 693 11.19 -21.28 -29.97
CA THR A 693 10.67 -22.64 -29.76
C THR A 693 10.05 -23.20 -31.05
N MET A 694 9.32 -22.38 -31.81
CA MET A 694 8.78 -22.80 -33.12
C MET A 694 9.89 -23.11 -34.12
N MET A 695 10.94 -22.28 -34.18
CA MET A 695 12.10 -22.51 -35.04
C MET A 695 12.83 -23.80 -34.67
N ARG A 696 13.06 -24.04 -33.37
CA ARG A 696 13.67 -25.28 -32.88
C ARG A 696 12.85 -26.51 -33.23
N ASN A 697 11.53 -26.46 -33.06
CA ASN A 697 10.66 -27.58 -33.43
C ASN A 697 10.68 -27.83 -34.94
N ALA A 698 10.74 -26.77 -35.77
CA ALA A 698 10.87 -26.91 -37.22
C ALA A 698 12.22 -27.52 -37.64
N GLU A 699 13.32 -27.14 -36.99
CA GLU A 699 14.64 -27.76 -37.20
C GLU A 699 14.65 -29.24 -36.75
N GLU A 700 13.99 -29.55 -35.63
CA GLU A 700 13.83 -30.94 -35.16
C GLU A 700 12.97 -31.77 -36.13
N ASP A 701 11.93 -31.18 -36.73
CA ASP A 701 11.09 -31.83 -37.76
C ASP A 701 11.86 -32.04 -39.09
N GLU A 702 12.63 -31.05 -39.57
CA GLU A 702 13.50 -31.21 -40.75
C GLU A 702 14.57 -32.29 -40.54
N MET A 703 15.15 -32.37 -39.35
CA MET A 703 16.11 -33.42 -38.98
C MET A 703 15.49 -34.83 -38.93
N VAL A 704 14.20 -34.93 -38.63
CA VAL A 704 13.45 -36.20 -38.65
C VAL A 704 13.15 -36.62 -40.10
N ASP A 705 12.77 -35.67 -40.95
CA ASP A 705 12.53 -35.91 -42.38
C ASP A 705 13.82 -36.30 -43.12
N ASP A 706 14.95 -35.62 -42.87
CA ASP A 706 16.25 -35.98 -43.43
C ASP A 706 16.71 -37.39 -43.01
N LYS A 707 16.36 -37.79 -41.77
CA LYS A 707 16.65 -39.13 -41.27
C LYS A 707 15.75 -40.19 -41.91
N ALA A 708 14.48 -39.86 -42.17
CA ALA A 708 13.57 -40.73 -42.90
C ALA A 708 14.00 -40.89 -44.37
N ASP A 709 14.48 -39.84 -45.02
CA ASP A 709 14.99 -39.87 -46.39
C ASP A 709 16.31 -40.65 -46.50
N MET A 710 17.19 -40.57 -45.49
CA MET A 710 18.38 -41.42 -45.38
C MET A 710 18.02 -42.91 -45.20
N GLU A 711 16.99 -43.24 -44.43
CA GLU A 711 16.51 -44.62 -44.25
C GLU A 711 15.83 -45.17 -45.53
N VAL A 712 15.15 -44.33 -46.30
CA VAL A 712 14.56 -44.71 -47.59
C VAL A 712 15.63 -44.93 -48.67
N ASN A 713 16.70 -44.11 -48.69
CA ASN A 713 17.83 -44.29 -49.61
C ASN A 713 18.73 -45.49 -49.28
N SER A 714 18.78 -45.93 -48.03
CA SER A 714 19.48 -47.16 -47.61
C SER A 714 18.82 -48.45 -48.13
N ASN A 715 17.54 -48.39 -48.50
CA ASN A 715 16.76 -49.53 -49.00
C ASN A 715 16.84 -49.74 -50.53
N TYR A 716 17.50 -48.86 -51.29
CA TYR A 716 17.81 -49.12 -52.69
C TYR A 716 19.21 -49.73 -52.82
N GLY A 717 19.24 -51.06 -52.71
CA GLY A 717 20.41 -51.86 -53.03
C GLY A 717 20.91 -51.60 -54.46
N LEU A 718 22.23 -51.46 -54.57
CA LEU A 718 23.00 -51.44 -55.81
C LEU A 718 22.50 -52.51 -56.81
N PRO A 719 22.15 -52.15 -58.06
CA PRO A 719 21.94 -53.15 -59.09
C PRO A 719 23.30 -53.74 -59.48
N SER A 720 23.43 -55.03 -59.17
CA SER A 720 24.48 -55.94 -59.60
C SER A 720 24.77 -55.80 -61.10
N THR A 721 25.97 -55.35 -61.47
CA THR A 721 26.47 -55.45 -62.84
C THR A 721 27.05 -56.84 -63.07
N CYS A 722 26.17 -57.80 -63.36
CA CYS A 722 26.58 -59.07 -63.95
C CYS A 722 27.13 -58.84 -65.36
N SER A 723 28.38 -59.26 -65.55
CA SER A 723 29.02 -59.40 -66.85
C SER A 723 28.25 -60.39 -67.74
N SER A 724 27.87 -59.95 -68.95
CA SER A 724 27.51 -60.85 -70.04
C SER A 724 28.32 -60.52 -71.28
N SER A 725 29.30 -61.36 -71.55
CA SER A 725 30.01 -61.50 -72.83
C SER A 725 29.07 -62.15 -73.86
N SER A 726 29.02 -61.61 -75.09
CA SER A 726 29.03 -62.39 -76.34
C SER A 726 28.95 -61.51 -77.62
N PRO A 727 29.30 -62.05 -78.82
CA PRO A 727 30.26 -61.44 -79.75
C PRO A 727 29.69 -60.91 -81.08
N ALA A 728 30.59 -60.32 -81.89
CA ALA A 728 30.52 -60.07 -83.35
C ALA A 728 29.39 -59.13 -83.82
N VAL A 729 29.66 -58.04 -84.56
CA VAL A 729 30.29 -57.91 -85.89
C VAL A 729 30.93 -56.54 -86.04
#